data_AF-A0AA44WC20-F1
#
_entry.id   AF-A0AA44WC20-F1
#
_cell.length_a   1.000
_cell.length_b   1.000
_cell.length_c   1.000
_cell.angle_alpha   90.00
_cell.angle_beta   90.00
_cell.angle_gamma   90.00
#
_symmetry.space_group_name_H-M   'P 1'
#
loop_
_entity.id
_entity.type
_entity.pdbx_description
1 polymer ?
#
loop_
_entity_poly.entity_id
_entity_poly.type
_entity_poly.pdbx_seq_one_letter_code
_entity_poly.pdbx_strand_id
1 'polypeptide(L)'
;MDEDTSNIPVTAGKLPSSPCTPPTHVTLSPPAAQIWSINKRNKQHRRSLNRPVELRSAEMRSHTPSGEPPRRTSLSGRLNRSAGPASIPRPHTSLRGSRTFRATQTQPTYNLLTGADNAASRPSSRQSAAGESLRAVSRESSKENLAPPDAEEYESQRHVIEELKAELSGLRYTIETFEQEKQMAEARHNADIEDQRRRAQADFTAKQTAETEKSQALRQLESAQKELADIRESSNQEKSTWEKRARDAEEEARLVQEQLEDLSNAKDEAARINEKKTIDLEMQLQAAQKSVQELEQESQARETVLQQVQVQLAEKDTHIGELESEVLRLKAQTGDADTMAIIKQELSEQVAHIRNLESTNRENLSELKHLRQVHRATEVVEEEKRSLLRKLEAAQALEVELSEAQIQRQRLEDERLAWTAYLKSTTASGEDLEFDSPEALARALIAERYTIASHLDKIGGLQAELAAQDSSIKSLETEVTRLKGEVQNAKANASASNTDKARMRAERQRALAVKEVENLRAQLALFDTEDLQPENYDEGKARRIKELEELIDQYKSETQALAAEMASLQTTQPTTGNKRPRIDDGTDENDAGLSAQLAELTRKKRKLQDEFSALQSQHALTVKELSVAQEQLKAAKKSSKTRVLSLRSNPTSDYEAIKLSTLKALQTENAELLAHMQSRAKSGSFPTVPASQLAAAQRLIDEAKAETASAQKLSRRLKEVWGNKSQEFKEAVFSTMGWTVTFMPNGKMRVESQYYPSKTDEHENSIVFDGEKGTMKVSGGPRSAFAAKISNHIKYWVHTKGCIPGFLAAMTIEFFEEQET
;
A
#
# COMPACT_ATOMS: atom_id res chain seq x y z
N MET A 1 40.78 -9.80 -67.86
CA MET A 1 39.76 -8.88 -67.33
C MET A 1 39.27 -9.32 -65.96
N ASP A 2 40.04 -9.20 -64.87
CA ASP A 2 41.50 -9.05 -64.73
C ASP A 2 41.96 -9.55 -63.35
N GLU A 3 43.27 -9.78 -63.30
CA GLU A 3 44.23 -9.76 -62.18
C GLU A 3 43.90 -8.75 -61.04
N ASP A 4 44.38 -8.88 -59.78
CA ASP A 4 45.30 -9.88 -59.22
C ASP A 4 45.15 -10.08 -57.67
N THR A 5 46.03 -10.93 -57.16
CA THR A 5 46.19 -11.60 -55.87
C THR A 5 46.87 -10.79 -54.74
N SER A 6 47.15 -11.49 -53.62
CA SER A 6 48.08 -11.17 -52.51
C SER A 6 47.54 -10.31 -51.34
N ASN A 7 48.20 -10.26 -50.18
CA ASN A 7 48.62 -11.27 -49.18
C ASN A 7 49.37 -10.54 -48.04
N ILE A 8 48.98 -10.81 -46.77
CA ILE A 8 49.76 -10.96 -45.49
C ILE A 8 51.29 -10.67 -45.40
N PRO A 9 51.93 -10.53 -44.19
CA PRO A 9 51.44 -10.38 -42.79
C PRO A 9 52.29 -9.43 -41.85
N VAL A 10 52.03 -9.46 -40.51
CA VAL A 10 53.06 -9.42 -39.40
C VAL A 10 53.73 -8.04 -39.07
N THR A 11 54.12 -7.62 -37.84
CA THR A 11 54.38 -8.27 -36.51
C THR A 11 54.19 -7.32 -35.28
N ALA A 12 54.02 -7.93 -34.09
CA ALA A 12 54.57 -7.55 -32.74
C ALA A 12 54.24 -6.21 -32.02
N GLY A 13 53.95 -6.28 -30.71
CA GLY A 13 53.79 -5.11 -29.81
C GLY A 13 53.52 -5.44 -28.32
N LYS A 14 54.58 -5.79 -27.57
CA LYS A 14 54.61 -6.28 -26.17
C LYS A 14 53.75 -5.54 -25.10
N LEU A 15 53.30 -6.31 -24.09
CA LEU A 15 52.88 -5.88 -22.75
C LEU A 15 54.04 -5.26 -21.93
N PRO A 16 53.74 -4.55 -20.83
CA PRO A 16 54.07 -5.15 -19.53
C PRO A 16 53.00 -5.02 -18.41
N SER A 17 53.00 -6.08 -17.60
CA SER A 17 52.35 -6.34 -16.31
C SER A 17 52.41 -5.29 -15.19
N SER A 18 51.51 -5.46 -14.19
CA SER A 18 51.72 -5.37 -12.72
C SER A 18 50.67 -4.52 -11.96
N PRO A 19 50.41 -4.78 -10.65
CA PRO A 19 49.04 -4.72 -10.12
C PRO A 19 48.79 -3.79 -8.91
N CYS A 20 47.50 -3.49 -8.65
CA CYS A 20 47.03 -2.91 -7.39
C CYS A 20 45.76 -3.59 -6.83
N THR A 21 45.84 -3.98 -5.56
CA THR A 21 44.76 -4.27 -4.60
C THR A 21 44.81 -3.18 -3.49
N PRO A 22 43.97 -3.17 -2.42
CA PRO A 22 42.76 -3.94 -2.12
C PRO A 22 41.52 -3.07 -2.44
N PRO A 23 40.51 -2.72 -1.57
CA PRO A 23 40.26 -3.02 -0.15
C PRO A 23 39.54 -4.37 0.09
N THR A 24 39.21 -4.67 1.34
CA THR A 24 38.31 -5.76 1.76
C THR A 24 37.23 -5.21 2.71
N HIS A 25 35.95 -5.54 2.46
CA HIS A 25 34.88 -5.26 3.42
C HIS A 25 34.63 -6.47 4.32
N VAL A 26 34.66 -6.25 5.63
CA VAL A 26 34.41 -7.28 6.64
C VAL A 26 32.91 -7.41 6.87
N THR A 27 32.33 -8.55 6.49
CA THR A 27 30.97 -8.96 6.88
C THR A 27 31.07 -10.15 7.83
N LEU A 28 30.81 -9.90 9.11
CA LEU A 28 30.76 -10.95 10.13
C LEU A 28 29.40 -11.66 10.07
N SER A 29 29.42 -12.98 9.91
CA SER A 29 28.24 -13.85 10.04
C SER A 29 28.59 -15.11 10.84
N PRO A 30 27.71 -15.64 11.71
CA PRO A 30 28.11 -16.68 12.68
C PRO A 30 28.26 -18.09 12.07
N PRO A 31 29.06 -18.98 12.69
CA PRO A 31 29.33 -20.30 12.16
C PRO A 31 28.17 -21.29 12.40
N ALA A 32 27.73 -21.97 11.35
CA ALA A 32 26.89 -23.16 11.46
C ALA A 32 27.74 -24.38 11.87
N ALA A 33 27.25 -25.16 12.85
CA ALA A 33 28.00 -26.29 13.40
C ALA A 33 27.98 -27.53 12.49
N GLN A 34 29.05 -28.33 12.57
CA GLN A 34 29.18 -29.60 11.86
C GLN A 34 28.21 -30.65 12.41
N ILE A 35 27.61 -31.46 11.54
CA ILE A 35 26.97 -32.75 11.90
C ILE A 35 27.65 -33.86 11.11
N TRP A 36 27.91 -34.99 11.77
CA TRP A 36 28.67 -36.12 11.24
C TRP A 36 27.92 -36.97 10.20
N SER A 37 28.69 -37.57 9.30
CA SER A 37 28.29 -38.72 8.49
C SER A 37 28.06 -39.98 9.35
N ILE A 38 27.18 -40.90 8.92
CA ILE A 38 27.43 -42.35 9.10
C ILE A 38 26.63 -43.23 8.13
N ASN A 39 27.25 -44.36 7.77
CA ASN A 39 26.76 -45.57 7.08
C ASN A 39 26.27 -45.56 5.62
N LYS A 40 27.05 -46.26 4.80
CA LYS A 40 26.71 -46.84 3.49
C LYS A 40 25.93 -48.15 3.67
N ARG A 41 24.86 -48.36 2.88
CA ARG A 41 24.35 -49.63 2.31
C ARG A 41 23.28 -49.20 1.27
N ASN A 42 23.11 -49.81 0.10
CA ASN A 42 23.73 -51.00 -0.49
C ASN A 42 24.04 -50.76 -1.99
N LYS A 43 24.89 -51.59 -2.62
CA LYS A 43 25.05 -51.64 -4.09
C LYS A 43 23.96 -52.54 -4.69
N GLN A 44 23.43 -52.22 -5.87
CA GLN A 44 23.87 -52.87 -7.13
C GLN A 44 23.04 -52.45 -8.37
N HIS A 45 23.73 -52.55 -9.53
CA HIS A 45 23.24 -52.71 -10.90
C HIS A 45 21.89 -52.13 -11.35
N ARG A 46 21.98 -51.09 -12.19
CA ARG A 46 21.46 -51.17 -13.58
C ARG A 46 22.47 -50.57 -14.56
N ARG A 47 22.88 -51.35 -15.56
CA ARG A 47 23.67 -50.88 -16.71
C ARG A 47 22.72 -50.66 -17.90
N SER A 48 22.89 -49.52 -18.57
CA SER A 48 22.81 -49.34 -20.02
C SER A 48 22.24 -50.50 -20.85
N LEU A 49 21.18 -50.22 -21.60
CA LEU A 49 21.06 -50.65 -23.00
C LEU A 49 20.24 -49.62 -23.79
N ASN A 50 20.75 -49.22 -24.96
CA ASN A 50 20.14 -48.29 -25.90
C ASN A 50 19.27 -49.03 -26.94
N ARG A 51 18.69 -48.22 -27.86
CA ARG A 51 18.15 -48.57 -29.20
C ARG A 51 16.63 -48.87 -29.28
N PRO A 52 15.99 -48.72 -30.48
CA PRO A 52 15.23 -47.49 -30.70
C PRO A 52 13.82 -47.69 -31.32
N VAL A 53 13.14 -46.58 -31.59
CA VAL A 53 12.16 -46.32 -32.67
C VAL A 53 11.50 -47.53 -33.33
N GLU A 54 10.18 -47.62 -33.20
CA GLU A 54 9.31 -48.01 -34.32
C GLU A 54 8.07 -47.10 -34.36
N LEU A 55 7.90 -46.35 -35.45
CA LEU A 55 6.68 -45.60 -35.76
C LEU A 55 5.70 -46.56 -36.44
N ARG A 56 4.47 -46.65 -35.95
CA ARG A 56 3.37 -47.30 -36.69
C ARG A 56 2.18 -46.37 -36.80
N SER A 57 1.93 -45.92 -38.03
CA SER A 57 0.70 -45.24 -38.43
C SER A 57 -0.51 -46.14 -38.18
N ALA A 58 -1.59 -45.54 -37.70
CA ALA A 58 -2.89 -46.20 -37.56
C ALA A 58 -3.99 -45.22 -37.96
N GLU A 59 -4.24 -45.10 -39.26
CA GLU A 59 -5.48 -44.53 -39.76
C GLU A 59 -6.65 -45.42 -39.31
N MET A 60 -7.70 -44.84 -38.72
CA MET A 60 -9.07 -45.34 -38.94
C MET A 60 -10.14 -44.28 -38.65
N ARG A 61 -10.78 -43.85 -39.74
CA ARG A 61 -12.23 -43.72 -39.90
C ARG A 61 -12.99 -42.74 -39.00
N SER A 62 -13.47 -41.69 -39.66
CA SER A 62 -14.62 -40.86 -39.28
C SER A 62 -15.86 -41.68 -38.91
N HIS A 63 -16.52 -41.30 -37.82
CA HIS A 63 -17.94 -41.60 -37.56
C HIS A 63 -18.66 -40.34 -37.05
N THR A 64 -19.57 -39.81 -37.87
CA THR A 64 -20.44 -38.67 -37.52
C THR A 64 -21.77 -39.16 -36.94
N PRO A 65 -22.20 -38.67 -35.77
CA PRO A 65 -23.61 -38.66 -35.38
C PRO A 65 -24.22 -37.27 -35.59
N SER A 66 -25.19 -37.17 -36.51
CA SER A 66 -26.08 -36.00 -36.58
C SER A 66 -27.10 -36.06 -35.44
N GLY A 67 -27.41 -34.93 -34.80
CA GLY A 67 -28.40 -34.85 -33.72
C GLY A 67 -28.65 -33.43 -33.26
N GLU A 68 -29.80 -32.85 -33.65
CA GLU A 68 -30.23 -31.52 -33.22
C GLU A 68 -30.74 -31.52 -31.75
N PRO A 69 -30.50 -30.45 -30.97
CA PRO A 69 -31.06 -30.29 -29.63
C PRO A 69 -32.50 -29.73 -29.67
N PRO A 70 -33.43 -30.21 -28.82
CA PRO A 70 -34.80 -29.72 -28.78
C PRO A 70 -34.91 -28.32 -28.14
N ARG A 71 -35.59 -27.40 -28.82
CA ARG A 71 -35.88 -26.04 -28.32
C ARG A 71 -36.96 -26.05 -27.23
N ARG A 72 -36.76 -25.26 -26.16
CA ARG A 72 -37.83 -24.66 -25.34
C ARG A 72 -37.47 -23.19 -25.02
N THR A 73 -37.95 -22.24 -25.83
CA THR A 73 -39.13 -21.39 -25.52
C THR A 73 -38.91 -20.39 -24.39
N SER A 74 -38.23 -19.29 -24.71
CA SER A 74 -38.37 -18.03 -23.97
C SER A 74 -39.70 -17.35 -24.35
N LEU A 75 -40.53 -17.00 -23.35
CA LEU A 75 -41.74 -16.21 -23.57
C LEU A 75 -41.41 -14.73 -23.51
N SER A 76 -41.84 -13.98 -24.54
CA SER A 76 -41.71 -12.53 -24.59
C SER A 76 -43.10 -11.89 -24.67
N GLY A 77 -43.42 -11.04 -23.70
CA GLY A 77 -44.62 -10.20 -23.67
C GLY A 77 -44.22 -8.73 -23.80
N ARG A 78 -44.94 -7.94 -24.61
CA ARG A 78 -44.60 -6.54 -24.92
C ARG A 78 -45.84 -5.75 -25.38
N LEU A 79 -45.79 -4.41 -25.27
CA LEU A 79 -46.79 -3.41 -25.76
C LEU A 79 -48.06 -3.31 -24.87
N ASN A 80 -48.82 -2.20 -24.74
CA ASN A 80 -48.86 -0.82 -25.34
C ASN A 80 -49.78 0.09 -24.43
N ARG A 81 -49.85 1.45 -24.43
CA ARG A 81 -48.97 2.57 -24.87
C ARG A 81 -49.55 3.97 -24.51
N SER A 82 -48.88 4.80 -23.70
CA SER A 82 -49.10 6.28 -23.62
C SER A 82 -47.90 6.96 -22.92
N ALA A 83 -47.06 7.80 -23.55
CA ALA A 83 -47.28 9.09 -24.22
C ALA A 83 -47.17 10.29 -23.24
N GLY A 84 -46.17 11.17 -23.46
CA GLY A 84 -45.88 12.39 -22.68
C GLY A 84 -46.45 13.68 -23.32
N PRO A 85 -45.81 14.89 -23.25
CA PRO A 85 -44.34 15.11 -23.17
C PRO A 85 -43.83 16.34 -22.33
N ALA A 86 -42.50 16.55 -22.41
CA ALA A 86 -41.77 17.85 -22.50
C ALA A 86 -41.06 18.55 -21.29
N SER A 87 -39.90 19.15 -21.64
CA SER A 87 -39.16 20.29 -21.03
C SER A 87 -38.48 20.24 -19.63
N ILE A 88 -37.18 19.89 -19.66
CA ILE A 88 -35.98 20.61 -19.12
C ILE A 88 -36.22 22.15 -18.93
N PRO A 89 -35.64 22.91 -17.94
CA PRO A 89 -34.25 22.83 -17.42
C PRO A 89 -33.96 23.01 -15.89
N ARG A 90 -32.67 22.81 -15.51
CA ARG A 90 -31.90 23.44 -14.39
C ARG A 90 -31.03 24.60 -14.99
N PRO A 91 -30.37 25.57 -14.28
CA PRO A 91 -29.84 25.47 -12.89
C PRO A 91 -29.63 26.78 -12.04
N HIS A 92 -29.02 26.61 -10.85
CA HIS A 92 -28.04 27.49 -10.14
C HIS A 92 -28.40 28.81 -9.41
N THR A 93 -27.70 29.00 -8.27
CA THR A 93 -27.40 30.24 -7.48
C THR A 93 -28.54 30.98 -6.75
N SER A 94 -28.31 31.71 -5.64
CA SER A 94 -27.30 31.60 -4.55
C SER A 94 -27.70 32.43 -3.30
N LEU A 95 -26.94 32.29 -2.19
CA LEU A 95 -26.74 33.26 -1.08
C LEU A 95 -27.88 33.65 -0.10
N ARG A 96 -27.63 33.31 1.19
CA ARG A 96 -27.60 34.21 2.38
C ARG A 96 -28.76 35.22 2.60
N GLY A 97 -29.51 35.08 3.71
CA GLY A 97 -30.38 36.18 4.20
C GLY A 97 -31.08 35.96 5.55
N SER A 98 -30.50 36.51 6.61
CA SER A 98 -31.00 36.52 8.00
C SER A 98 -32.37 37.22 8.23
N ARG A 99 -33.20 36.63 9.11
CA ARG A 99 -34.17 37.27 10.05
C ARG A 99 -35.41 38.06 9.55
N THR A 100 -36.55 37.61 10.11
CA THR A 100 -37.66 38.38 10.74
C THR A 100 -38.70 39.18 9.92
N PHE A 101 -39.97 38.78 10.19
CA PHE A 101 -41.20 39.57 10.34
C PHE A 101 -42.00 40.09 9.12
N ARG A 102 -43.34 39.89 9.27
CA ARG A 102 -44.49 40.57 8.62
C ARG A 102 -44.74 40.30 7.12
N ALA A 103 -45.96 40.44 6.60
CA ALA A 103 -47.34 40.39 7.16
C ALA A 103 -48.38 40.52 6.01
N THR A 104 -49.68 40.61 6.37
CA THR A 104 -50.83 41.08 5.55
C THR A 104 -51.31 40.10 4.47
N GLN A 105 -52.55 40.17 3.96
CA GLN A 105 -53.69 41.10 4.15
C GLN A 105 -55.00 40.27 4.07
N THR A 106 -56.18 40.62 4.59
CA THR A 106 -56.93 41.90 4.68
C THR A 106 -57.70 41.98 6.03
N GLN A 107 -57.80 43.11 6.78
CA GLN A 107 -58.26 44.49 6.48
C GLN A 107 -59.78 44.59 6.18
N PRO A 108 -60.51 45.66 6.58
CA PRO A 108 -60.10 46.88 7.32
C PRO A 108 -60.84 47.04 8.69
N THR A 109 -60.74 48.12 9.51
CA THR A 109 -60.18 49.48 9.34
C THR A 109 -59.65 50.05 10.67
N TYR A 110 -58.57 50.85 10.64
CA TYR A 110 -58.13 51.78 11.72
C TYR A 110 -58.83 53.17 11.53
N ASN A 111 -58.63 54.28 12.24
CA ASN A 111 -57.50 54.92 12.96
C ASN A 111 -58.12 55.91 13.99
N LEU A 112 -57.52 56.42 15.09
CA LEU A 112 -56.15 56.49 15.60
C LEU A 112 -55.17 57.50 14.95
N LEU A 113 -55.56 58.78 14.77
CA LEU A 113 -54.56 59.87 14.61
C LEU A 113 -54.99 61.32 14.97
N THR A 114 -55.35 61.57 16.23
CA THR A 114 -55.18 62.89 16.90
C THR A 114 -55.13 62.66 18.42
N GLY A 115 -54.40 63.51 19.15
CA GLY A 115 -54.30 63.45 20.60
C GLY A 115 -54.78 64.72 21.30
N ALA A 116 -55.08 64.58 22.60
CA ALA A 116 -55.51 65.62 23.54
C ALA A 116 -56.91 66.27 23.34
N ASP A 117 -57.35 66.87 24.44
CA ASP A 117 -58.49 67.77 24.66
C ASP A 117 -59.94 67.34 24.36
N ASN A 118 -60.63 67.06 25.47
CA ASN A 118 -61.81 67.79 25.97
C ASN A 118 -63.02 68.08 25.06
N ALA A 119 -64.19 67.69 25.60
CA ALA A 119 -65.48 68.39 25.51
C ALA A 119 -66.24 68.38 24.16
N ALA A 120 -67.57 68.49 24.11
CA ALA A 120 -68.63 68.21 25.10
C ALA A 120 -70.00 68.32 24.40
N SER A 121 -71.08 68.17 25.20
CA SER A 121 -72.39 68.84 25.01
C SER A 121 -73.36 68.16 24.01
N ARG A 122 -74.69 68.29 24.11
CA ARG A 122 -75.65 68.86 25.11
C ARG A 122 -77.10 68.42 24.68
N PRO A 123 -78.26 68.90 25.21
CA PRO A 123 -78.52 69.99 26.17
C PRO A 123 -79.49 69.70 27.35
N SER A 124 -79.52 70.65 28.31
CA SER A 124 -80.70 71.15 29.06
C SER A 124 -81.48 70.22 30.03
N SER A 125 -81.99 70.69 31.19
CA SER A 125 -81.69 71.84 32.07
C SER A 125 -82.55 71.80 33.36
N ARG A 126 -82.23 72.63 34.39
CA ARG A 126 -83.08 73.00 35.57
C ARG A 126 -83.37 71.85 36.55
N GLN A 127 -83.67 72.04 37.85
CA GLN A 127 -83.63 73.16 38.84
C GLN A 127 -82.99 72.55 40.12
N SER A 128 -82.24 73.20 41.04
CA SER A 128 -82.25 74.53 41.68
C SER A 128 -83.30 74.76 42.80
N ALA A 129 -83.02 74.19 43.99
CA ALA A 129 -83.39 74.66 45.34
C ALA A 129 -82.54 73.84 46.35
N ALA A 130 -81.90 74.34 47.43
CA ALA A 130 -82.06 75.51 48.30
C ALA A 130 -83.18 75.39 49.35
N GLY A 131 -82.83 75.65 50.62
CA GLY A 131 -83.71 75.64 51.78
C GLY A 131 -83.60 74.39 52.67
N GLU A 132 -83.60 74.48 54.01
CA GLU A 132 -83.25 75.67 54.81
C GLU A 132 -82.81 75.29 56.24
N SER A 133 -82.13 76.22 56.91
CA SER A 133 -81.88 76.15 58.36
C SER A 133 -83.03 76.81 59.10
N LEU A 134 -83.61 76.14 60.10
CA LEU A 134 -84.46 76.80 61.09
C LEU A 134 -84.06 76.42 62.52
N ARG A 135 -83.66 77.45 63.28
CA ARG A 135 -83.59 77.45 64.74
C ARG A 135 -84.98 77.72 65.33
N ALA A 136 -85.34 76.99 66.36
CA ALA A 136 -86.06 77.51 67.54
C ALA A 136 -85.73 76.57 68.71
N VAL A 137 -85.15 76.96 69.85
CA VAL A 137 -85.26 78.17 70.71
C VAL A 137 -86.54 78.20 71.54
N SER A 138 -86.39 77.77 72.80
CA SER A 138 -86.98 78.31 74.05
C SER A 138 -88.48 78.63 74.10
N ARG A 139 -89.17 78.05 75.10
CA ARG A 139 -89.69 78.74 76.31
C ARG A 139 -90.33 77.69 77.25
N GLU A 140 -90.11 77.71 78.56
CA GLU A 140 -90.42 78.75 79.57
C GLU A 140 -91.93 78.94 79.75
N SER A 141 -92.47 78.42 80.85
CA SER A 141 -93.75 78.88 81.41
C SER A 141 -93.87 78.42 82.87
N SER A 142 -93.70 79.36 83.79
CA SER A 142 -93.94 79.17 85.22
C SER A 142 -95.44 79.13 85.57
N LYS A 143 -95.74 78.43 86.68
CA LYS A 143 -96.87 78.57 87.62
C LYS A 143 -96.66 77.50 88.69
N GLU A 144 -96.49 77.76 89.99
CA GLU A 144 -97.06 78.80 90.86
C GLU A 144 -98.59 78.76 90.90
N ASN A 145 -99.16 78.06 91.90
CA ASN A 145 -99.90 78.70 92.99
C ASN A 145 -100.34 77.71 94.09
N LEU A 146 -100.25 78.16 95.35
CA LEU A 146 -100.87 77.66 96.60
C LEU A 146 -100.70 76.18 97.00
N ALA A 147 -100.13 76.00 98.20
CA ALA A 147 -100.18 74.76 98.96
C ALA A 147 -101.38 74.75 99.95
N PRO A 148 -102.09 73.62 100.09
CA PRO A 148 -102.64 73.14 101.36
C PRO A 148 -101.53 72.47 102.20
N PRO A 149 -101.67 72.34 103.53
CA PRO A 149 -100.62 71.80 104.40
C PRO A 149 -100.51 70.27 104.30
N ASP A 150 -99.28 69.77 104.05
CA ASP A 150 -98.69 68.47 104.47
C ASP A 150 -97.37 68.25 103.68
N ALA A 151 -96.41 69.18 103.80
CA ALA A 151 -95.34 69.35 102.80
C ALA A 151 -94.08 68.47 102.98
N GLU A 152 -93.70 68.11 104.21
CA GLU A 152 -92.34 67.62 104.51
C GLU A 152 -92.06 66.18 104.03
N GLU A 153 -93.08 65.33 103.95
CA GLU A 153 -92.91 63.93 103.55
C GLU A 153 -92.72 63.74 102.04
N TYR A 154 -93.19 64.68 101.20
CA TYR A 154 -93.13 64.55 99.74
C TYR A 154 -91.79 65.01 99.14
N GLU A 155 -91.15 66.03 99.70
CA GLU A 155 -89.90 66.57 99.13
C GLU A 155 -88.71 65.62 99.34
N SER A 156 -88.63 64.99 100.51
CA SER A 156 -87.62 63.95 100.82
C SER A 156 -87.75 62.73 99.90
N GLN A 157 -88.97 62.23 99.70
CA GLN A 157 -89.26 61.16 98.73
C GLN A 157 -88.91 61.58 97.30
N ARG A 158 -89.23 62.83 96.92
CA ARG A 158 -88.94 63.36 95.58
C ARG A 158 -87.43 63.43 95.29
N HIS A 159 -86.61 63.88 96.24
CA HIS A 159 -85.15 63.93 96.04
C HIS A 159 -84.55 62.54 95.83
N VAL A 160 -84.90 61.56 96.66
CA VAL A 160 -84.45 60.15 96.47
C VAL A 160 -84.93 59.60 95.12
N ILE A 161 -86.14 59.94 94.69
CA ILE A 161 -86.68 59.55 93.38
C ILE A 161 -85.93 60.24 92.22
N GLU A 162 -85.45 61.47 92.38
CA GLU A 162 -84.69 62.19 91.35
C GLU A 162 -83.23 61.75 91.28
N GLU A 163 -82.59 61.43 92.41
CA GLU A 163 -81.27 60.78 92.46
C GLU A 163 -81.31 59.39 91.82
N LEU A 164 -82.26 58.53 92.19
CA LEU A 164 -82.44 57.22 91.57
C LEU A 164 -82.78 57.31 90.08
N LYS A 165 -83.47 58.36 89.62
CA LYS A 165 -83.68 58.63 88.18
C LYS A 165 -82.40 59.06 87.49
N ALA A 166 -81.57 59.88 88.13
CA ALA A 166 -80.27 60.27 87.59
C ALA A 166 -79.35 59.05 87.46
N GLU A 167 -79.23 58.22 88.51
CA GLU A 167 -78.48 56.96 88.48
C GLU A 167 -79.02 56.00 87.43
N LEU A 168 -80.34 55.77 87.36
CA LEU A 168 -80.94 54.94 86.32
C LEU A 168 -80.71 55.50 84.90
N SER A 169 -80.65 56.82 84.72
CA SER A 169 -80.34 57.44 83.43
C SER A 169 -78.86 57.29 83.05
N GLY A 170 -77.95 57.43 84.01
CA GLY A 170 -76.52 57.20 83.82
C GLY A 170 -76.20 55.73 83.54
N LEU A 171 -76.82 54.80 84.27
CA LEU A 171 -76.73 53.36 84.03
C LEU A 171 -77.35 52.95 82.69
N ARG A 172 -78.46 53.56 82.28
CA ARG A 172 -79.02 53.36 80.92
C ARG A 172 -78.07 53.83 79.85
N TYR A 173 -77.47 55.02 80.00
CA TYR A 173 -76.50 55.53 79.03
C TYR A 173 -75.23 54.66 78.98
N THR A 174 -74.68 54.21 80.12
CA THR A 174 -73.50 53.34 80.09
C THR A 174 -73.81 51.97 79.48
N ILE A 175 -74.96 51.37 79.81
CA ILE A 175 -75.45 50.15 79.14
C ILE A 175 -75.58 50.38 77.63
N GLU A 176 -76.23 51.47 77.20
CA GLU A 176 -76.41 51.79 75.78
C GLU A 176 -75.05 52.00 75.08
N THR A 177 -74.09 52.68 75.70
CA THR A 177 -72.73 52.80 75.13
C THR A 177 -71.99 51.46 75.06
N PHE A 178 -72.11 50.58 76.07
CA PHE A 178 -71.52 49.24 76.00
C PHE A 178 -72.22 48.35 74.96
N GLU A 179 -73.53 48.50 74.76
CA GLU A 179 -74.26 47.81 73.69
C GLU A 179 -73.83 48.33 72.30
N GLN A 180 -73.64 49.64 72.12
CA GLN A 180 -73.11 50.23 70.88
C GLN A 180 -71.64 49.81 70.63
N GLU A 181 -70.78 49.84 71.65
CA GLU A 181 -69.39 49.37 71.53
C GLU A 181 -69.33 47.87 71.21
N LYS A 182 -70.17 47.05 71.84
CA LYS A 182 -70.32 45.63 71.53
C LYS A 182 -70.76 45.43 70.09
N GLN A 183 -71.81 46.11 69.63
CA GLN A 183 -72.29 46.03 68.25
C GLN A 183 -71.20 46.45 67.25
N MET A 184 -70.42 47.49 67.56
CA MET A 184 -69.28 47.93 66.73
C MET A 184 -68.11 46.94 66.76
N ALA A 185 -67.87 46.25 67.88
CA ALA A 185 -66.87 45.19 67.98
C ALA A 185 -67.30 43.92 67.21
N GLU A 186 -68.56 43.52 67.32
CA GLU A 186 -69.16 42.42 66.56
C GLU A 186 -69.17 42.74 65.05
N ALA A 187 -69.52 43.97 64.66
CA ALA A 187 -69.46 44.42 63.27
C ALA A 187 -68.03 44.41 62.70
N ARG A 188 -67.03 44.86 63.47
CA ARG A 188 -65.61 44.78 63.10
C ARG A 188 -65.16 43.32 62.96
N HIS A 189 -65.48 42.46 63.94
CA HIS A 189 -65.11 41.05 63.91
C HIS A 189 -65.74 40.30 62.73
N ASN A 190 -67.01 40.59 62.42
CA ASN A 190 -67.69 40.05 61.23
C ASN A 190 -67.06 40.57 59.93
N ALA A 191 -66.68 41.85 59.87
CA ALA A 191 -65.96 42.40 58.72
C ALA A 191 -64.58 41.74 58.54
N ASP A 192 -63.81 41.54 59.61
CA ASP A 192 -62.52 40.84 59.59
C ASP A 192 -62.68 39.37 59.14
N ILE A 193 -63.75 38.68 59.58
CA ILE A 193 -64.08 37.31 59.14
C ILE A 193 -64.42 37.29 57.65
N GLU A 194 -65.23 38.22 57.14
CA GLU A 194 -65.56 38.28 55.71
C GLU A 194 -64.35 38.70 54.86
N ASP A 195 -63.46 39.55 55.37
CA ASP A 195 -62.19 39.88 54.71
C ASP A 195 -61.25 38.66 54.66
N GLN A 196 -61.15 37.88 55.74
CA GLN A 196 -60.40 36.63 55.77
C GLN A 196 -61.00 35.58 54.81
N ARG A 197 -62.33 35.44 54.78
CA ARG A 197 -63.05 34.57 53.83
C ARG A 197 -62.77 34.97 52.38
N ARG A 198 -62.86 36.26 52.06
CA ARG A 198 -62.60 36.80 50.72
C ARG A 198 -61.15 36.61 50.29
N ARG A 199 -60.18 36.80 51.19
CA ARG A 199 -58.75 36.51 50.94
C ARG A 199 -58.51 35.02 50.72
N ALA A 200 -59.07 34.15 51.56
CA ALA A 200 -58.95 32.70 51.40
C ALA A 200 -59.58 32.18 50.10
N GLN A 201 -60.71 32.76 49.66
CA GLN A 201 -61.34 32.46 48.37
C GLN A 201 -60.50 32.96 47.19
N ALA A 202 -59.94 34.17 47.29
CA ALA A 202 -59.01 34.71 46.27
C ALA A 202 -57.75 33.83 46.16
N ASP A 203 -57.12 33.47 47.28
CA ASP A 203 -55.96 32.57 47.31
C ASP A 203 -56.27 31.17 46.77
N PHE A 204 -57.47 30.65 47.04
CA PHE A 204 -57.92 29.36 46.50
C PHE A 204 -58.12 29.42 44.98
N THR A 205 -58.82 30.45 44.47
CA THR A 205 -59.03 30.61 43.03
C THR A 205 -57.73 30.88 42.28
N ALA A 206 -56.81 31.68 42.84
CA ALA A 206 -55.48 31.92 42.26
C ALA A 206 -54.60 30.66 42.23
N LYS A 207 -54.71 29.78 43.23
CA LYS A 207 -54.07 28.45 43.19
C LYS A 207 -54.71 27.56 42.13
N GLN A 208 -56.03 27.56 42.04
CA GLN A 208 -56.76 26.77 41.03
C GLN A 208 -56.41 27.21 39.61
N THR A 209 -56.33 28.52 39.31
CA THR A 209 -55.90 28.99 37.99
C THR A 209 -54.46 28.57 37.72
N ALA A 210 -53.53 28.80 38.65
CA ALA A 210 -52.12 28.40 38.51
C ALA A 210 -51.94 26.87 38.32
N GLU A 211 -52.75 26.04 38.98
CA GLU A 211 -52.75 24.59 38.76
C GLU A 211 -53.32 24.21 37.38
N THR A 212 -54.39 24.87 36.91
CA THR A 212 -54.91 24.63 35.57
C THR A 212 -53.94 25.08 34.48
N GLU A 213 -53.31 26.25 34.62
CA GLU A 213 -52.25 26.76 33.74
C GLU A 213 -51.05 25.82 33.70
N LYS A 214 -50.57 25.37 34.87
CA LYS A 214 -49.52 24.35 34.99
C LYS A 214 -49.92 23.04 34.29
N SER A 215 -51.18 22.60 34.42
CA SER A 215 -51.67 21.39 33.75
C SER A 215 -51.74 21.55 32.22
N GLN A 216 -52.07 22.75 31.73
CA GLN A 216 -52.07 23.06 30.30
C GLN A 216 -50.65 23.14 29.75
N ALA A 217 -49.73 23.80 30.46
CA ALA A 217 -48.32 23.87 30.10
C ALA A 217 -47.66 22.48 30.10
N LEU A 218 -47.99 21.60 31.06
CA LEU A 218 -47.53 20.22 31.08
C LEU A 218 -48.09 19.41 29.89
N ARG A 219 -49.36 19.59 29.51
CA ARG A 219 -49.94 18.95 28.32
C ARG A 219 -49.30 19.44 27.02
N GLN A 220 -48.98 20.74 26.91
CA GLN A 220 -48.26 21.31 25.77
C GLN A 220 -46.80 20.82 25.70
N LEU A 221 -46.14 20.66 26.85
CA LEU A 221 -44.82 20.03 26.93
C LEU A 221 -44.89 18.56 26.48
N GLU A 222 -45.91 17.82 26.93
CA GLU A 222 -46.11 16.41 26.58
C GLU A 222 -46.44 16.22 25.09
N SER A 223 -47.27 17.08 24.49
CA SER A 223 -47.54 17.03 23.04
C SER A 223 -46.30 17.38 22.23
N ALA A 224 -45.58 18.44 22.60
CA ALA A 224 -44.32 18.80 21.94
C ALA A 224 -43.23 17.71 22.10
N GLN A 225 -43.20 17.00 23.24
CA GLN A 225 -42.31 15.85 23.42
C GLN A 225 -42.70 14.65 22.55
N LYS A 226 -44.00 14.41 22.34
CA LYS A 226 -44.51 13.39 21.41
C LYS A 226 -44.20 13.74 19.97
N GLU A 227 -44.53 14.95 19.52
CA GLU A 227 -44.18 15.45 18.18
C GLU A 227 -42.66 15.36 17.91
N LEU A 228 -41.81 15.71 18.89
CA LEU A 228 -40.36 15.55 18.77
C LEU A 228 -39.89 14.09 18.79
N ALA A 229 -40.65 13.15 19.38
CA ALA A 229 -40.37 11.73 19.29
C ALA A 229 -40.78 11.19 17.92
N ASP A 230 -41.98 11.51 17.44
CA ASP A 230 -42.54 11.08 16.15
C ASP A 230 -41.70 11.59 14.96
N ILE A 231 -41.20 12.84 15.03
CA ILE A 231 -40.27 13.43 14.05
C ILE A 231 -38.91 12.74 14.08
N ARG A 232 -38.44 12.31 15.26
CA ARG A 232 -37.18 11.54 15.38
C ARG A 232 -37.34 10.12 14.86
N GLU A 233 -38.46 9.46 15.16
CA GLU A 233 -38.70 8.10 14.70
C GLU A 233 -38.90 8.07 13.18
N SER A 234 -39.75 8.92 12.62
CA SER A 234 -39.93 9.03 11.16
C SER A 234 -38.61 9.35 10.45
N SER A 235 -37.81 10.31 10.94
CA SER A 235 -36.48 10.60 10.39
C SER A 235 -35.51 9.40 10.49
N ASN A 236 -35.60 8.56 11.51
CA ASN A 236 -34.78 7.36 11.66
C ASN A 236 -35.28 6.20 10.78
N GLN A 237 -36.59 6.05 10.62
CA GLN A 237 -37.20 5.12 9.67
C GLN A 237 -36.80 5.49 8.23
N GLU A 238 -36.94 6.76 7.84
CA GLU A 238 -36.50 7.27 6.54
C GLU A 238 -35.01 6.98 6.28
N LYS A 239 -34.12 7.35 7.21
CA LYS A 239 -32.68 7.02 7.11
C LYS A 239 -32.47 5.53 6.91
N SER A 240 -33.13 4.67 7.69
CA SER A 240 -33.02 3.22 7.54
C SER A 240 -33.51 2.73 6.16
N THR A 241 -34.54 3.35 5.56
CA THR A 241 -34.95 3.02 4.19
C THR A 241 -33.96 3.50 3.13
N TRP A 242 -33.30 4.65 3.33
CA TRP A 242 -32.27 5.15 2.43
C TRP A 242 -30.96 4.36 2.56
N GLU A 243 -30.55 3.99 3.77
CA GLU A 243 -29.42 3.10 4.03
C GLU A 243 -29.63 1.68 3.49
N LYS A 244 -30.88 1.18 3.49
CA LYS A 244 -31.23 -0.07 2.79
C LYS A 244 -31.07 0.11 1.29
N ARG A 245 -31.79 1.06 0.67
CA ARG A 245 -31.70 1.35 -0.76
C ARG A 245 -30.26 1.62 -1.26
N ALA A 246 -29.42 2.23 -0.43
CA ALA A 246 -28.00 2.43 -0.74
C ALA A 246 -27.24 1.10 -0.77
N ARG A 247 -27.42 0.23 0.23
CA ARG A 247 -26.84 -1.12 0.24
C ARG A 247 -27.40 -2.00 -0.87
N ASP A 248 -28.72 -1.99 -1.08
CA ASP A 248 -29.39 -2.72 -2.16
C ASP A 248 -28.79 -2.30 -3.53
N ALA A 249 -28.56 -1.00 -3.76
CA ALA A 249 -27.92 -0.48 -4.97
C ALA A 249 -26.40 -0.74 -5.05
N GLU A 250 -25.68 -0.80 -3.93
CA GLU A 250 -24.27 -1.23 -3.88
C GLU A 250 -24.13 -2.74 -4.19
N GLU A 251 -25.08 -3.56 -3.74
CA GLU A 251 -25.16 -4.99 -4.03
C GLU A 251 -25.54 -5.23 -5.50
N GLU A 252 -26.51 -4.50 -6.05
CA GLU A 252 -26.80 -4.50 -7.50
C GLU A 252 -25.59 -4.04 -8.34
N ALA A 253 -24.88 -2.98 -7.92
CA ALA A 253 -23.70 -2.49 -8.63
C ALA A 253 -22.56 -3.51 -8.64
N ARG A 254 -22.33 -4.22 -7.53
CA ARG A 254 -21.35 -5.33 -7.46
C ARG A 254 -21.77 -6.51 -8.33
N LEU A 255 -23.04 -6.92 -8.28
CA LEU A 255 -23.55 -8.01 -9.10
C LEU A 255 -23.42 -7.71 -10.61
N VAL A 256 -23.61 -6.45 -11.02
CA VAL A 256 -23.40 -6.00 -12.41
C VAL A 256 -21.90 -5.95 -12.77
N GLN A 257 -21.01 -5.63 -11.82
CA GLN A 257 -19.55 -5.72 -12.02
C GLN A 257 -19.09 -7.17 -12.17
N GLU A 258 -19.53 -8.08 -11.30
CA GLU A 258 -19.26 -9.52 -11.38
C GLU A 258 -19.75 -10.10 -12.72
N GLN A 259 -20.98 -9.74 -13.15
CA GLN A 259 -21.50 -10.14 -14.47
C GLN A 259 -20.70 -9.55 -15.65
N LEU A 260 -20.17 -8.34 -15.52
CA LEU A 260 -19.32 -7.73 -16.56
C LEU A 260 -17.96 -8.43 -16.66
N GLU A 261 -17.37 -8.79 -15.52
CA GLU A 261 -16.11 -9.55 -15.44
C GLU A 261 -16.30 -10.96 -15.99
N ASP A 262 -17.36 -11.67 -15.61
CA ASP A 262 -17.72 -12.99 -16.18
C ASP A 262 -17.92 -12.93 -17.70
N LEU A 263 -18.62 -11.91 -18.21
CA LEU A 263 -18.80 -11.72 -19.66
C LEU A 263 -17.49 -11.37 -20.37
N SER A 264 -16.57 -10.63 -19.73
CA SER A 264 -15.23 -10.40 -20.30
C SER A 264 -14.40 -11.67 -20.30
N ASN A 265 -14.38 -12.42 -19.19
CA ASN A 265 -13.68 -13.71 -19.08
C ASN A 265 -14.18 -14.72 -20.13
N ALA A 266 -15.50 -14.80 -20.34
CA ALA A 266 -16.12 -15.65 -21.36
C ALA A 266 -15.79 -15.18 -22.78
N LYS A 267 -15.79 -13.87 -23.05
CA LYS A 267 -15.36 -13.29 -24.33
C LYS A 267 -13.90 -13.60 -24.62
N ASP A 268 -13.02 -13.44 -23.64
CA ASP A 268 -11.58 -13.56 -23.83
C ASP A 268 -11.16 -15.05 -23.94
N GLU A 269 -11.85 -15.98 -23.25
CA GLU A 269 -11.68 -17.41 -23.53
C GLU A 269 -12.25 -17.80 -24.91
N ALA A 270 -13.40 -17.26 -25.32
CA ALA A 270 -13.91 -17.47 -26.68
C ALA A 270 -12.94 -16.94 -27.75
N ALA A 271 -12.26 -15.82 -27.50
CA ALA A 271 -11.19 -15.30 -28.34
C ALA A 271 -10.01 -16.27 -28.41
N ARG A 272 -9.47 -16.73 -27.26
CA ARG A 272 -8.39 -17.73 -27.20
C ARG A 272 -8.74 -19.05 -27.88
N ILE A 273 -10.00 -19.51 -27.78
CA ILE A 273 -10.49 -20.71 -28.47
C ILE A 273 -10.54 -20.50 -29.99
N ASN A 274 -10.94 -19.32 -30.46
CA ASN A 274 -11.01 -19.02 -31.89
C ASN A 274 -9.63 -18.75 -32.51
N GLU A 275 -8.71 -18.13 -31.77
CA GLU A 275 -7.30 -17.98 -32.15
C GLU A 275 -6.63 -19.34 -32.35
N LYS A 276 -6.77 -20.26 -31.38
CA LYS A 276 -6.29 -21.65 -31.50
C LYS A 276 -6.85 -22.34 -32.75
N LYS A 277 -8.17 -22.27 -32.98
CA LYS A 277 -8.79 -22.84 -34.19
C LYS A 277 -8.25 -22.22 -35.48
N THR A 278 -7.93 -20.94 -35.48
CA THR A 278 -7.35 -20.25 -36.65
C THR A 278 -5.95 -20.81 -36.92
N ILE A 279 -5.11 -20.91 -35.90
CA ILE A 279 -3.77 -21.51 -35.99
C ILE A 279 -3.82 -22.98 -36.42
N ASP A 280 -4.76 -23.77 -35.87
CA ASP A 280 -4.97 -25.18 -36.24
C ASP A 280 -5.39 -25.31 -37.71
N LEU A 281 -6.26 -24.43 -38.20
CA LEU A 281 -6.70 -24.40 -39.61
C LEU A 281 -5.59 -23.91 -40.54
N GLU A 282 -4.82 -22.89 -40.15
CA GLU A 282 -3.64 -22.42 -40.91
C GLU A 282 -2.59 -23.52 -41.02
N MET A 283 -2.32 -24.25 -39.93
CA MET A 283 -1.41 -25.41 -39.93
C MET A 283 -1.92 -26.54 -40.83
N GLN A 284 -3.22 -26.85 -40.79
CA GLN A 284 -3.84 -27.83 -41.71
C GLN A 284 -3.76 -27.39 -43.17
N LEU A 285 -3.98 -26.10 -43.45
CA LEU A 285 -3.91 -25.53 -44.80
C LEU A 285 -2.47 -25.57 -45.33
N GLN A 286 -1.47 -25.21 -44.52
CA GLN A 286 -0.05 -25.33 -44.87
C GLN A 286 0.39 -26.79 -45.07
N ALA A 287 -0.12 -27.73 -44.26
CA ALA A 287 0.16 -29.15 -44.44
C ALA A 287 -0.46 -29.69 -45.75
N ALA A 288 -1.71 -29.30 -46.05
CA ALA A 288 -2.37 -29.64 -47.30
C ALA A 288 -1.64 -29.05 -48.52
N GLN A 289 -1.21 -27.79 -48.47
CA GLN A 289 -0.40 -27.15 -49.51
C GLN A 289 0.91 -27.90 -49.78
N LYS A 290 1.63 -28.33 -48.72
CA LYS A 290 2.86 -29.13 -48.86
C LYS A 290 2.57 -30.49 -49.49
N SER A 291 1.55 -31.20 -49.01
CA SER A 291 1.19 -32.51 -49.59
C SER A 291 0.73 -32.42 -51.05
N VAL A 292 0.07 -31.33 -51.45
CA VAL A 292 -0.25 -31.06 -52.87
C VAL A 292 1.02 -30.83 -53.68
N GLN A 293 1.96 -29.99 -53.20
CA GLN A 293 3.25 -29.76 -53.88
C GLN A 293 4.11 -31.03 -53.98
N GLU A 294 4.10 -31.88 -52.95
CA GLU A 294 4.78 -33.18 -52.94
C GLU A 294 4.13 -34.15 -53.94
N LEU A 295 2.80 -34.19 -54.02
CA LEU A 295 2.06 -35.01 -55.01
C LEU A 295 2.20 -34.48 -56.45
N GLU A 296 2.29 -33.16 -56.65
CA GLU A 296 2.59 -32.56 -57.96
C GLU A 296 4.00 -32.93 -58.44
N GLN A 297 4.99 -32.86 -57.55
CA GLN A 297 6.36 -33.31 -57.84
C GLN A 297 6.41 -34.82 -58.08
N GLU A 298 5.68 -35.62 -57.31
CA GLU A 298 5.62 -37.07 -57.53
C GLU A 298 4.88 -37.43 -58.83
N SER A 299 3.84 -36.70 -59.22
CA SER A 299 3.19 -36.87 -60.53
C SER A 299 4.16 -36.60 -61.67
N GLN A 300 4.87 -35.47 -61.63
CA GLN A 300 5.89 -35.13 -62.63
C GLN A 300 7.02 -36.18 -62.69
N ALA A 301 7.48 -36.67 -61.53
CA ALA A 301 8.45 -37.76 -61.46
C ALA A 301 7.91 -39.07 -62.07
N ARG A 302 6.69 -39.47 -61.70
CA ARG A 302 6.01 -40.65 -62.25
C ARG A 302 5.76 -40.52 -63.74
N GLU A 303 5.40 -39.36 -64.25
CA GLU A 303 5.21 -39.09 -65.68
C GLU A 303 6.52 -39.25 -66.47
N THR A 304 7.64 -38.71 -65.98
CA THR A 304 8.95 -38.92 -66.64
C THR A 304 9.42 -40.38 -66.58
N VAL A 305 9.16 -41.10 -65.49
CA VAL A 305 9.44 -42.54 -65.38
C VAL A 305 8.52 -43.35 -66.29
N LEU A 306 7.23 -43.04 -66.39
CA LEU A 306 6.29 -43.70 -67.29
C LEU A 306 6.69 -43.50 -68.76
N GLN A 307 7.15 -42.31 -69.15
CA GLN A 307 7.70 -42.06 -70.48
C GLN A 307 8.93 -42.94 -70.76
N GLN A 308 9.86 -43.08 -69.80
CA GLN A 308 11.04 -43.95 -69.93
C GLN A 308 10.65 -45.44 -70.00
N VAL A 309 9.72 -45.89 -69.15
CA VAL A 309 9.24 -47.27 -69.12
C VAL A 309 8.42 -47.60 -70.38
N GLN A 310 7.68 -46.65 -70.95
CA GLN A 310 6.95 -46.86 -72.21
C GLN A 310 7.91 -47.06 -73.39
N VAL A 311 9.06 -46.37 -73.41
CA VAL A 311 10.14 -46.65 -74.38
C VAL A 311 10.74 -48.03 -74.15
N GLN A 312 11.11 -48.37 -72.91
CA GLN A 312 11.70 -49.69 -72.60
C GLN A 312 10.72 -50.85 -72.84
N LEU A 313 9.41 -50.67 -72.61
CA LEU A 313 8.42 -51.71 -72.85
C LEU A 313 8.31 -52.01 -74.35
N ALA A 314 8.34 -50.98 -75.21
CA ALA A 314 8.39 -51.18 -76.66
C ALA A 314 9.64 -51.98 -77.11
N GLU A 315 10.79 -51.82 -76.43
CA GLU A 315 12.00 -52.64 -76.65
C GLU A 315 11.89 -54.07 -76.08
N LYS A 316 11.03 -54.30 -75.08
CA LYS A 316 10.86 -55.61 -74.42
C LYS A 316 9.78 -56.47 -75.06
N ASP A 317 8.68 -55.88 -75.51
CA ASP A 317 7.64 -56.59 -76.25
C ASP A 317 8.19 -57.17 -77.56
N THR A 318 9.11 -56.46 -78.23
CA THR A 318 9.86 -56.97 -79.38
C THR A 318 10.77 -58.17 -79.07
N HIS A 319 11.12 -58.41 -77.80
CA HIS A 319 11.97 -59.52 -77.37
C HIS A 319 11.18 -60.70 -76.76
N ILE A 320 10.07 -60.43 -76.07
CA ILE A 320 9.20 -61.50 -75.52
C ILE A 320 8.57 -62.32 -76.65
N GLY A 321 8.22 -61.67 -77.78
CA GLY A 321 7.79 -62.36 -79.00
C GLY A 321 8.82 -63.32 -79.61
N GLU A 322 10.10 -63.24 -79.21
CA GLU A 322 11.14 -64.21 -79.60
C GLU A 322 11.15 -65.43 -78.66
N LEU A 323 10.75 -65.26 -77.39
CA LEU A 323 10.90 -66.24 -76.31
C LEU A 323 9.67 -67.10 -76.02
N GLU A 324 8.44 -66.61 -76.25
CA GLU A 324 7.23 -67.45 -76.01
C GLU A 324 7.18 -68.68 -76.92
N SER A 325 7.87 -68.61 -78.07
CA SER A 325 8.25 -69.71 -78.97
C SER A 325 8.82 -70.94 -78.26
N GLU A 326 9.55 -70.73 -77.16
CA GLU A 326 10.40 -71.74 -76.51
C GLU A 326 9.69 -72.45 -75.34
N VAL A 327 8.84 -71.76 -74.59
CA VAL A 327 8.32 -72.25 -73.29
C VAL A 327 7.20 -73.28 -73.43
N LEU A 328 6.41 -73.23 -74.52
CA LEU A 328 5.37 -74.23 -74.82
C LEU A 328 5.91 -75.67 -74.89
N ARG A 329 7.22 -75.83 -75.09
CA ARG A 329 7.95 -77.11 -75.19
C ARG A 329 7.99 -77.97 -73.91
N LEU A 330 7.73 -77.40 -72.71
CA LEU A 330 8.21 -78.01 -71.45
C LEU A 330 7.15 -78.51 -70.44
N LYS A 331 5.87 -78.12 -70.53
CA LYS A 331 4.97 -78.03 -69.36
C LYS A 331 4.12 -79.29 -69.02
N ALA A 332 4.70 -80.51 -69.04
CA ALA A 332 3.91 -81.76 -69.19
C ALA A 332 3.89 -82.79 -68.01
N GLN A 333 4.22 -82.46 -66.74
CA GLN A 333 4.37 -83.42 -65.59
C GLN A 333 4.16 -82.74 -64.19
N THR A 334 3.93 -83.34 -63.00
CA THR A 334 3.32 -84.62 -62.44
C THR A 334 3.21 -84.48 -60.87
N GLY A 335 2.41 -85.29 -60.14
CA GLY A 335 2.41 -85.33 -58.64
C GLY A 335 1.34 -86.25 -57.97
N ASP A 336 1.40 -86.50 -56.63
CA ASP A 336 0.39 -87.26 -55.83
C ASP A 336 0.45 -87.04 -54.26
N ALA A 337 -0.31 -87.78 -53.42
CA ALA A 337 -1.05 -87.21 -52.26
C ALA A 337 -1.03 -87.84 -50.82
N ASP A 338 -0.03 -88.59 -50.34
CA ASP A 338 -0.06 -89.29 -49.01
C ASP A 338 -0.18 -88.40 -47.74
N THR A 339 -0.08 -87.07 -47.87
CA THR A 339 0.07 -86.11 -46.75
C THR A 339 -1.16 -85.96 -45.83
N MET A 340 -2.32 -86.45 -46.24
CA MET A 340 -3.62 -86.07 -45.66
C MET A 340 -3.93 -86.65 -44.26
N ALA A 341 -3.24 -87.73 -43.85
CA ALA A 341 -3.55 -88.43 -42.59
C ALA A 341 -2.98 -87.73 -41.35
N ILE A 342 -1.69 -87.33 -41.41
CA ILE A 342 -0.92 -86.76 -40.29
C ILE A 342 -1.60 -85.50 -39.73
N ILE A 343 -2.08 -84.64 -40.64
CA ILE A 343 -2.76 -83.36 -40.38
C ILE A 343 -3.88 -83.49 -39.33
N LYS A 344 -4.58 -84.62 -39.27
CA LYS A 344 -5.76 -84.80 -38.40
C LYS A 344 -5.40 -84.98 -36.92
N GLN A 345 -4.27 -85.62 -36.60
CA GLN A 345 -3.88 -85.77 -35.20
C GLN A 345 -3.35 -84.44 -34.64
N GLU A 346 -2.43 -83.81 -35.38
CA GLU A 346 -1.80 -82.53 -35.00
C GLU A 346 -2.86 -81.45 -34.73
N LEU A 347 -3.92 -81.37 -35.56
CA LEU A 347 -5.04 -80.45 -35.38
C LEU A 347 -5.73 -80.62 -34.01
N SER A 348 -5.84 -81.84 -33.49
CA SER A 348 -6.51 -82.10 -32.21
C SER A 348 -5.70 -81.63 -31.00
N GLU A 349 -4.37 -81.83 -31.04
CA GLU A 349 -3.43 -81.37 -30.00
C GLU A 349 -3.31 -79.84 -30.03
N GLN A 350 -3.29 -79.25 -31.24
CA GLN A 350 -3.35 -77.79 -31.44
C GLN A 350 -4.62 -77.18 -30.83
N VAL A 351 -5.81 -77.77 -31.02
CA VAL A 351 -7.06 -77.26 -30.42
C VAL A 351 -7.04 -77.29 -28.88
N ALA A 352 -6.40 -78.30 -28.26
CA ALA A 352 -6.21 -78.33 -26.81
C ALA A 352 -5.24 -77.22 -26.34
N HIS A 353 -4.12 -77.04 -27.03
CA HIS A 353 -3.14 -75.99 -26.73
C HIS A 353 -3.74 -74.58 -26.90
N ILE A 354 -4.50 -74.34 -27.97
CA ILE A 354 -5.19 -73.07 -28.25
C ILE A 354 -6.10 -72.68 -27.07
N ARG A 355 -6.86 -73.62 -26.48
CA ARG A 355 -7.74 -73.31 -25.34
C ARG A 355 -6.98 -72.84 -24.09
N ASN A 356 -5.79 -73.39 -23.84
CA ASN A 356 -4.92 -72.96 -22.73
C ASN A 356 -4.24 -71.61 -23.02
N LEU A 357 -3.90 -71.35 -24.29
CA LEU A 357 -3.48 -70.01 -24.73
C LEU A 357 -4.62 -68.99 -24.62
N GLU A 358 -5.86 -69.37 -24.90
CA GLU A 358 -7.00 -68.47 -24.73
C GLU A 358 -7.30 -68.12 -23.27
N SER A 359 -7.19 -69.07 -22.32
CA SER A 359 -7.41 -68.76 -20.89
C SER A 359 -6.33 -67.82 -20.36
N THR A 360 -5.07 -68.14 -20.59
CA THR A 360 -3.93 -67.28 -20.19
C THR A 360 -3.96 -65.92 -20.90
N ASN A 361 -4.41 -65.84 -22.16
CA ASN A 361 -4.62 -64.57 -22.85
C ASN A 361 -5.78 -63.77 -22.23
N ARG A 362 -6.89 -64.40 -21.83
CA ARG A 362 -7.99 -63.72 -21.09
C ARG A 362 -7.52 -63.16 -19.75
N GLU A 363 -6.71 -63.93 -19.01
CA GLU A 363 -6.09 -63.52 -17.75
C GLU A 363 -5.15 -62.32 -17.96
N ASN A 364 -4.16 -62.45 -18.85
CA ASN A 364 -3.26 -61.37 -19.25
C ASN A 364 -3.99 -60.11 -19.75
N LEU A 365 -5.08 -60.25 -20.50
CA LEU A 365 -5.92 -59.12 -20.92
C LEU A 365 -6.67 -58.45 -19.77
N SER A 366 -6.97 -59.17 -18.69
CA SER A 366 -7.55 -58.60 -17.47
C SER A 366 -6.50 -57.82 -16.67
N GLU A 367 -5.29 -58.36 -16.53
CA GLU A 367 -4.16 -57.69 -15.89
C GLU A 367 -3.73 -56.44 -16.67
N LEU A 368 -3.62 -56.53 -18.00
CA LEU A 368 -3.32 -55.37 -18.86
C LEU A 368 -4.41 -54.29 -18.78
N LYS A 369 -5.68 -54.65 -18.61
CA LYS A 369 -6.74 -53.66 -18.35
C LYS A 369 -6.57 -52.98 -17.00
N HIS A 370 -6.30 -53.76 -15.95
CA HIS A 370 -6.06 -53.22 -14.60
C HIS A 370 -4.82 -52.32 -14.56
N LEU A 371 -3.69 -52.78 -15.09
CA LEU A 371 -2.45 -52.00 -15.17
C LEU A 371 -2.62 -50.72 -16.01
N ARG A 372 -3.38 -50.74 -17.11
CA ARG A 372 -3.72 -49.52 -17.87
C ARG A 372 -4.61 -48.56 -17.09
N GLN A 373 -5.52 -49.05 -16.24
CA GLN A 373 -6.34 -48.22 -15.37
C GLN A 373 -5.51 -47.58 -14.25
N VAL A 374 -4.63 -48.36 -13.61
CA VAL A 374 -3.67 -47.86 -12.61
C VAL A 374 -2.70 -46.86 -13.24
N HIS A 375 -2.19 -47.14 -14.44
CA HIS A 375 -1.28 -46.22 -15.14
C HIS A 375 -1.94 -44.86 -15.40
N ARG A 376 -3.18 -44.82 -15.91
CA ARG A 376 -3.95 -43.57 -16.07
C ARG A 376 -4.14 -42.81 -14.76
N ALA A 377 -4.42 -43.52 -13.67
CA ALA A 377 -4.51 -42.89 -12.35
C ALA A 377 -3.16 -42.31 -11.89
N THR A 378 -2.04 -43.00 -12.16
CA THR A 378 -0.70 -42.45 -11.88
C THR A 378 -0.33 -41.28 -12.80
N GLU A 379 -0.73 -41.29 -14.08
CA GLU A 379 -0.51 -40.18 -15.02
C GLU A 379 -1.19 -38.91 -14.52
N VAL A 380 -2.48 -38.99 -14.13
CA VAL A 380 -3.22 -37.87 -13.53
C VAL A 380 -2.54 -37.38 -12.24
N VAL A 381 -2.16 -38.28 -11.32
CA VAL A 381 -1.47 -37.89 -10.08
C VAL A 381 -0.09 -37.27 -10.35
N GLU A 382 0.63 -37.70 -11.39
CA GLU A 382 1.88 -37.06 -11.80
C GLU A 382 1.66 -35.70 -12.48
N GLU A 383 0.59 -35.51 -13.24
CA GLU A 383 0.21 -34.21 -13.83
C GLU A 383 -0.24 -33.22 -12.74
N GLU A 384 -1.07 -33.66 -11.79
CA GLU A 384 -1.42 -32.90 -10.59
C GLU A 384 -0.15 -32.49 -9.83
N LYS A 385 0.76 -33.45 -9.56
CA LYS A 385 2.06 -33.19 -8.93
C LYS A 385 2.90 -32.18 -9.72
N ARG A 386 2.99 -32.30 -11.05
CA ARG A 386 3.68 -31.34 -11.92
C ARG A 386 3.03 -29.95 -11.84
N SER A 387 1.71 -29.88 -11.74
CA SER A 387 0.98 -28.60 -11.57
C SER A 387 1.22 -27.98 -10.19
N LEU A 388 1.27 -28.79 -9.13
CA LEU A 388 1.52 -28.34 -7.76
C LEU A 388 2.97 -27.90 -7.56
N LEU A 389 3.93 -28.59 -8.18
CA LEU A 389 5.33 -28.17 -8.20
C LEU A 389 5.49 -26.82 -8.91
N ARG A 390 4.91 -26.62 -10.10
CA ARG A 390 4.92 -25.31 -10.79
C ARG A 390 4.26 -24.20 -9.96
N LYS A 391 3.17 -24.50 -9.26
CA LYS A 391 2.51 -23.55 -8.35
C LYS A 391 3.38 -23.22 -7.13
N LEU A 392 4.12 -24.18 -6.60
CA LEU A 392 5.07 -23.98 -5.50
C LEU A 392 6.28 -23.17 -5.95
N GLU A 393 6.86 -23.48 -7.12
CA GLU A 393 7.94 -22.73 -7.75
C GLU A 393 7.54 -21.27 -8.02
N ALA A 394 6.33 -21.04 -8.54
CA ALA A 394 5.78 -19.70 -8.74
C ALA A 394 5.51 -18.96 -7.42
N ALA A 395 5.01 -19.66 -6.38
CA ALA A 395 4.83 -19.07 -5.06
C ALA A 395 6.18 -18.68 -4.42
N GLN A 396 7.21 -19.52 -4.56
CA GLN A 396 8.57 -19.23 -4.07
C GLN A 396 9.21 -18.06 -4.82
N ALA A 397 9.00 -17.93 -6.13
CA ALA A 397 9.42 -16.76 -6.89
C ALA A 397 8.74 -15.47 -6.37
N LEU A 398 7.42 -15.51 -6.16
CA LEU A 398 6.66 -14.39 -5.58
C LEU A 398 7.07 -14.08 -4.14
N GLU A 399 7.45 -15.06 -3.32
CA GLU A 399 8.01 -14.83 -1.97
C GLU A 399 9.36 -14.10 -2.04
N VAL A 400 10.22 -14.43 -3.00
CA VAL A 400 11.48 -13.72 -3.24
C VAL A 400 11.21 -12.28 -3.71
N GLU A 401 10.40 -12.10 -4.76
CA GLU A 401 10.02 -10.77 -5.27
C GLU A 401 9.37 -9.89 -4.18
N LEU A 402 8.49 -10.47 -3.36
CA LEU A 402 7.88 -9.79 -2.23
C LEU A 402 8.92 -9.38 -1.18
N SER A 403 9.90 -10.24 -0.88
CA SER A 403 10.98 -9.92 0.06
C SER A 403 11.89 -8.81 -0.47
N GLU A 404 12.22 -8.82 -1.76
CA GLU A 404 13.02 -7.77 -2.41
C GLU A 404 12.27 -6.45 -2.45
N ALA A 405 10.98 -6.46 -2.81
CA ALA A 405 10.12 -5.28 -2.78
C ALA A 405 9.96 -4.71 -1.36
N GLN A 406 9.84 -5.56 -0.34
CA GLN A 406 9.82 -5.12 1.06
C GLN A 406 11.16 -4.47 1.47
N ILE A 407 12.29 -5.05 1.09
CA ILE A 407 13.63 -4.49 1.36
C ILE A 407 13.83 -3.16 0.62
N GLN A 408 13.41 -3.05 -0.65
CA GLN A 408 13.44 -1.80 -1.41
C GLN A 408 12.56 -0.73 -0.76
N ARG A 409 11.35 -1.07 -0.33
CA ARG A 409 10.44 -0.14 0.36
C ARG A 409 11.00 0.33 1.69
N GLN A 410 11.64 -0.57 2.47
CA GLN A 410 12.32 -0.23 3.72
C GLN A 410 13.49 0.73 3.48
N ARG A 411 14.34 0.48 2.47
CA ARG A 411 15.44 1.38 2.08
C ARG A 411 14.91 2.78 1.72
N LEU A 412 13.87 2.86 0.89
CA LEU A 412 13.24 4.15 0.52
C LEU A 412 12.57 4.85 1.72
N GLU A 413 11.98 4.09 2.66
CA GLU A 413 11.44 4.62 3.90
C GLU A 413 12.54 5.19 4.82
N ASP A 414 13.66 4.47 4.97
CA ASP A 414 14.82 4.87 5.78
C ASP A 414 15.61 6.03 5.16
N GLU A 415 15.77 6.06 3.83
CA GLU A 415 16.33 7.17 3.06
C GLU A 415 15.47 8.43 3.20
N ARG A 416 14.15 8.31 3.00
CA ARG A 416 13.22 9.43 3.22
C ARG A 416 13.28 9.92 4.66
N LEU A 417 13.35 9.02 5.65
CA LEU A 417 13.53 9.41 7.04
C LEU A 417 14.86 10.14 7.26
N ALA A 418 15.97 9.63 6.71
CA ALA A 418 17.28 10.26 6.77
C ALA A 418 17.28 11.68 6.17
N TRP A 419 16.69 11.86 4.98
CA TRP A 419 16.53 13.18 4.37
C TRP A 419 15.67 14.11 5.23
N THR A 420 14.53 13.65 5.77
CA THR A 420 13.70 14.52 6.65
C THR A 420 14.38 14.86 7.97
N ALA A 421 15.27 14.01 8.49
CA ALA A 421 16.07 14.29 9.69
C ALA A 421 17.22 15.26 9.37
N TYR A 422 17.90 15.08 8.24
CA TYR A 422 18.96 15.99 7.75
C TYR A 422 18.44 17.41 7.53
N LEU A 423 17.30 17.56 6.85
CA LEU A 423 16.65 18.85 6.61
C LEU A 423 16.27 19.54 7.94
N LYS A 424 15.61 18.82 8.87
CA LYS A 424 15.30 19.35 10.21
C LYS A 424 16.54 19.72 11.03
N SER A 425 17.63 18.95 10.92
CA SER A 425 18.89 19.28 11.60
C SER A 425 19.52 20.56 11.05
N THR A 426 19.26 20.87 9.79
CA THR A 426 19.73 22.09 9.12
C THR A 426 18.87 23.29 9.56
N THR A 427 17.54 23.20 9.51
CA THR A 427 16.66 24.28 10.03
C THR A 427 16.84 24.54 11.53
N ALA A 428 17.18 23.51 12.32
CA ALA A 428 17.52 23.65 13.74
C ALA A 428 18.90 24.31 14.01
N SER A 429 19.73 24.52 12.98
CA SER A 429 21.07 25.12 13.13
C SER A 429 21.06 26.66 13.10
N GLY A 430 19.92 27.31 12.84
CA GLY A 430 19.76 28.77 12.97
C GLY A 430 20.22 29.61 11.77
N GLU A 431 20.53 28.98 10.63
CA GLU A 431 20.61 29.64 9.33
C GLU A 431 19.28 29.45 8.59
N ASP A 432 18.77 30.49 7.91
CA ASP A 432 17.47 30.50 7.22
C ASP A 432 17.46 29.69 5.89
N LEU A 433 18.09 28.52 5.89
CA LEU A 433 18.20 27.58 4.78
C LEU A 433 17.05 26.56 4.82
N GLU A 434 15.82 27.06 4.74
CA GLU A 434 14.59 26.25 4.71
C GLU A 434 14.42 25.57 3.34
N PHE A 435 14.96 24.36 3.21
CA PHE A 435 14.81 23.50 2.02
C PHE A 435 13.67 22.48 2.21
N ASP A 436 12.50 22.74 1.59
CA ASP A 436 11.33 21.85 1.63
C ASP A 436 11.56 20.43 1.06
N SER A 437 12.57 20.26 0.18
CA SER A 437 12.81 19.03 -0.57
C SER A 437 14.30 18.80 -0.81
N PRO A 438 14.79 17.53 -0.80
CA PRO A 438 16.13 17.18 -1.29
C PRO A 438 16.39 17.65 -2.73
N GLU A 439 15.35 17.77 -3.56
CA GLU A 439 15.48 18.31 -4.92
C GLU A 439 15.78 19.83 -4.90
N ALA A 440 15.22 20.58 -3.95
CA ALA A 440 15.51 22.00 -3.79
C ALA A 440 16.97 22.22 -3.33
N LEU A 441 17.45 21.39 -2.40
CA LEU A 441 18.86 21.36 -1.99
C LEU A 441 19.79 21.00 -3.17
N ALA A 442 19.43 20.02 -4.00
CA ALA A 442 20.20 19.65 -5.17
C ALA A 442 20.23 20.77 -6.24
N ARG A 443 19.10 21.44 -6.48
CA ARG A 443 19.01 22.61 -7.37
C ARG A 443 19.86 23.78 -6.86
N ALA A 444 19.83 24.06 -5.56
CA ALA A 444 20.68 25.08 -4.93
C ALA A 444 22.17 24.73 -5.03
N LEU A 445 22.56 23.47 -4.79
CA LEU A 445 23.94 23.01 -4.95
C LEU A 445 24.43 23.07 -6.41
N ILE A 446 23.54 22.87 -7.39
CA ILE A 446 23.87 23.08 -8.81
C ILE A 446 24.02 24.57 -9.12
N ALA A 447 23.15 25.43 -8.56
CA ALA A 447 23.28 26.88 -8.69
C ALA A 447 24.61 27.38 -8.09
N GLU A 448 25.00 26.94 -6.89
CA GLU A 448 26.28 27.33 -6.29
C GLU A 448 27.50 26.74 -7.01
N ARG A 449 27.40 25.55 -7.62
CA ARG A 449 28.44 25.07 -8.53
C ARG A 449 28.58 25.97 -9.76
N TYR A 450 27.49 26.57 -10.23
CA TYR A 450 27.51 27.52 -11.35
C TYR A 450 28.01 28.92 -10.94
N THR A 451 27.65 29.43 -9.74
CA THR A 451 28.22 30.68 -9.21
C THR A 451 29.74 30.53 -9.06
N ILE A 452 30.20 29.46 -8.40
CA ILE A 452 31.62 29.11 -8.21
C ILE A 452 32.33 28.97 -9.55
N ALA A 453 31.75 28.29 -10.55
CA ALA A 453 32.33 28.22 -11.89
C ALA A 453 32.49 29.61 -12.52
N SER A 454 31.49 30.50 -12.42
CA SER A 454 31.60 31.88 -12.91
C SER A 454 32.62 32.71 -12.12
N HIS A 455 32.82 32.43 -10.83
CA HIS A 455 33.82 33.10 -10.00
C HIS A 455 35.24 32.61 -10.33
N LEU A 456 35.42 31.31 -10.60
CA LEU A 456 36.69 30.75 -11.08
C LEU A 456 37.05 31.27 -12.47
N ASP A 457 36.08 31.42 -13.38
CA ASP A 457 36.27 32.02 -14.70
C ASP A 457 36.69 33.50 -14.59
N LYS A 458 35.99 34.30 -13.76
CA LYS A 458 36.39 35.68 -13.44
C LYS A 458 37.78 35.77 -12.81
N ILE A 459 38.13 34.84 -11.91
CA ILE A 459 39.47 34.77 -11.30
C ILE A 459 40.52 34.38 -12.35
N GLY A 460 40.20 33.48 -13.28
CA GLY A 460 41.07 33.11 -14.40
C GLY A 460 41.31 34.29 -15.35
N GLY A 461 40.27 35.05 -15.68
CA GLY A 461 40.37 36.31 -16.42
C GLY A 461 41.27 37.32 -15.72
N LEU A 462 41.02 37.60 -14.43
CA LEU A 462 41.84 38.51 -13.62
C LEU A 462 43.29 38.02 -13.47
N GLN A 463 43.53 36.71 -13.42
CA GLN A 463 44.89 36.14 -13.41
C GLN A 463 45.59 36.28 -14.76
N ALA A 464 44.86 36.14 -15.88
CA ALA A 464 45.40 36.38 -17.22
C ALA A 464 45.70 37.87 -17.45
N GLU A 465 44.82 38.77 -17.00
CA GLU A 465 45.06 40.21 -16.99
C GLU A 465 46.28 40.57 -16.13
N LEU A 466 46.37 40.03 -14.90
CA LEU A 466 47.51 40.24 -14.02
C LEU A 466 48.81 39.72 -14.67
N ALA A 467 48.80 38.54 -15.28
CA ALA A 467 49.95 37.97 -15.98
C ALA A 467 50.36 38.81 -17.22
N ALA A 468 49.39 39.41 -17.93
CA ALA A 468 49.65 40.34 -19.02
C ALA A 468 50.29 41.65 -18.51
N GLN A 469 49.76 42.22 -17.42
CA GLN A 469 50.38 43.39 -16.75
C GLN A 469 51.79 43.07 -16.26
N ASP A 470 52.00 41.92 -15.63
CA ASP A 470 53.30 41.40 -15.21
C ASP A 470 54.28 41.28 -16.39
N SER A 471 53.81 40.84 -17.57
CA SER A 471 54.63 40.76 -18.79
C SER A 471 54.97 42.14 -19.33
N SER A 472 54.03 43.10 -19.25
CA SER A 472 54.26 44.49 -19.62
C SER A 472 55.27 45.15 -18.69
N ILE A 473 55.14 44.95 -17.37
CA ILE A 473 56.10 45.41 -16.36
C ILE A 473 57.49 44.85 -16.65
N LYS A 474 57.62 43.53 -16.87
CA LYS A 474 58.91 42.90 -17.23
C LYS A 474 59.48 43.46 -18.55
N SER A 475 58.63 43.75 -19.55
CA SER A 475 59.11 44.39 -20.78
C SER A 475 59.65 45.80 -20.53
N LEU A 476 58.93 46.63 -19.76
CA LEU A 476 59.36 47.97 -19.36
C LEU A 476 60.62 47.93 -18.48
N GLU A 477 60.77 46.94 -17.60
CA GLU A 477 62.01 46.69 -16.85
C GLU A 477 63.18 46.33 -17.78
N THR A 478 62.96 45.50 -18.81
CA THR A 478 63.99 45.20 -19.82
C THR A 478 64.33 46.41 -20.68
N GLU A 479 63.38 47.29 -21.00
CA GLU A 479 63.65 48.54 -21.70
C GLU A 479 64.38 49.55 -20.81
N VAL A 480 63.99 49.71 -19.55
CA VAL A 480 64.67 50.58 -18.58
C VAL A 480 66.10 50.09 -18.32
N THR A 481 66.33 48.78 -18.26
CA THR A 481 67.70 48.23 -18.12
C THR A 481 68.50 48.33 -19.42
N ARG A 482 67.90 48.12 -20.60
CA ARG A 482 68.52 48.41 -21.91
C ARG A 482 68.93 49.87 -22.02
N LEU A 483 68.02 50.81 -21.73
CA LEU A 483 68.28 52.25 -21.80
C LEU A 483 69.33 52.70 -20.77
N LYS A 484 69.34 52.13 -19.55
CA LYS A 484 70.44 52.33 -18.59
C LYS A 484 71.78 51.83 -19.15
N GLY A 485 71.79 50.66 -19.79
CA GLY A 485 72.96 50.10 -20.48
C GLY A 485 73.43 50.96 -21.65
N GLU A 486 72.52 51.48 -22.47
CA GLU A 486 72.82 52.38 -23.58
C GLU A 486 73.34 53.74 -23.10
N VAL A 487 72.80 54.30 -22.01
CA VAL A 487 73.34 55.49 -21.35
C VAL A 487 74.72 55.22 -20.75
N GLN A 488 74.96 54.05 -20.17
CA GLN A 488 76.26 53.67 -19.64
C GLN A 488 77.28 53.42 -20.75
N ASN A 489 76.88 52.81 -21.87
CA ASN A 489 77.70 52.65 -23.07
C ASN A 489 77.97 53.98 -23.77
N ALA A 490 77.02 54.91 -23.78
CA ALA A 490 77.22 56.27 -24.30
C ALA A 490 78.21 57.06 -23.42
N LYS A 491 78.13 56.93 -22.09
CA LYS A 491 79.13 57.48 -21.15
C LYS A 491 80.51 56.84 -21.36
N ALA A 492 80.56 55.51 -21.47
CA ALA A 492 81.80 54.77 -21.72
C ALA A 492 82.42 55.15 -23.07
N ASN A 493 81.63 55.31 -24.13
CA ASN A 493 82.07 55.79 -25.44
C ASN A 493 82.45 57.27 -25.45
N ALA A 494 81.87 58.10 -24.57
CA ALA A 494 82.33 59.48 -24.37
C ALA A 494 83.73 59.51 -23.71
N SER A 495 84.02 58.61 -22.76
CA SER A 495 85.36 58.46 -22.15
C SER A 495 86.35 57.64 -23.00
N ALA A 496 85.88 56.75 -23.88
CA ALA A 496 86.70 55.97 -24.80
C ALA A 496 86.88 56.65 -26.17
N SER A 497 86.15 57.74 -26.41
CA SER A 497 86.46 58.72 -27.45
C SER A 497 87.92 59.11 -27.32
N ASN A 498 88.61 59.25 -28.45
CA ASN A 498 90.07 59.37 -28.45
C ASN A 498 90.61 60.69 -27.88
N THR A 499 89.82 61.52 -27.18
CA THR A 499 90.29 62.78 -26.57
C THR A 499 91.54 62.57 -25.71
N ASP A 500 91.53 61.55 -24.84
CA ASP A 500 92.63 61.35 -23.90
C ASP A 500 93.79 60.57 -24.54
N LYS A 501 93.50 59.56 -25.38
CA LYS A 501 94.53 58.85 -26.16
C LYS A 501 95.12 59.68 -27.32
N ALA A 502 94.49 60.79 -27.72
CA ALA A 502 95.04 61.76 -28.65
C ALA A 502 95.78 62.89 -27.91
N ARG A 503 95.26 63.38 -26.78
CA ARG A 503 96.00 64.27 -25.85
C ARG A 503 97.34 63.66 -25.47
N MET A 504 97.35 62.45 -24.90
CA MET A 504 98.56 61.77 -24.47
C MET A 504 99.55 61.52 -25.62
N ARG A 505 99.09 61.37 -26.88
CA ARG A 505 99.99 61.29 -28.05
C ARG A 505 100.54 62.64 -28.47
N ALA A 506 99.70 63.67 -28.57
CA ALA A 506 100.11 65.03 -28.91
C ALA A 506 101.06 65.63 -27.86
N GLU A 507 100.85 65.30 -26.59
CA GLU A 507 101.71 65.68 -25.47
C GLU A 507 103.06 64.96 -25.51
N ARG A 508 103.09 63.66 -25.81
CA ARG A 508 104.35 62.91 -26.05
C ARG A 508 105.11 63.44 -27.27
N GLN A 509 104.42 63.76 -28.36
CA GLN A 509 105.02 64.40 -29.55
C GLN A 509 105.60 65.78 -29.23
N ARG A 510 104.89 66.60 -28.45
CA ARG A 510 105.36 67.91 -27.99
C ARG A 510 106.59 67.80 -27.09
N ALA A 511 106.63 66.82 -26.19
CA ALA A 511 107.78 66.57 -25.32
C ALA A 511 109.02 66.10 -26.12
N LEU A 512 108.84 65.27 -27.15
CA LEU A 512 109.94 64.83 -28.02
C LEU A 512 110.51 66.01 -28.83
N ALA A 513 109.67 66.83 -29.45
CA ALA A 513 110.12 68.00 -30.22
C ALA A 513 110.89 69.03 -29.36
N VAL A 514 110.54 69.19 -28.07
CA VAL A 514 111.32 70.02 -27.14
C VAL A 514 112.70 69.42 -26.89
N LYS A 515 112.79 68.11 -26.61
CA LYS A 515 114.08 67.42 -26.43
C LYS A 515 114.96 67.43 -27.69
N GLU A 516 114.37 67.40 -28.88
CA GLU A 516 115.10 67.54 -30.14
C GLU A 516 115.70 68.95 -30.30
N VAL A 517 114.95 70.00 -29.95
CA VAL A 517 115.48 71.38 -29.93
C VAL A 517 116.58 71.57 -28.88
N GLU A 518 116.47 70.92 -27.73
CA GLU A 518 117.51 70.92 -26.70
C GLU A 518 118.77 70.17 -27.16
N ASN A 519 118.61 69.02 -27.82
CA ASN A 519 119.72 68.22 -28.34
C ASN A 519 120.44 68.92 -29.51
N LEU A 520 119.70 69.57 -30.42
CA LEU A 520 120.29 70.39 -31.49
C LEU A 520 121.03 71.63 -30.95
N ARG A 521 120.55 72.22 -29.85
CA ARG A 521 121.29 73.29 -29.12
C ARG A 521 122.57 72.75 -28.47
N ALA A 522 122.53 71.57 -27.87
CA ALA A 522 123.71 70.92 -27.31
C ALA A 522 124.75 70.56 -28.38
N GLN A 523 124.31 70.12 -29.57
CA GLN A 523 125.20 69.83 -30.70
C GLN A 523 125.87 71.10 -31.26
N LEU A 524 125.14 72.22 -31.36
CA LEU A 524 125.75 73.51 -31.71
C LEU A 524 126.76 73.98 -30.67
N ALA A 525 126.42 73.88 -29.37
CA ALA A 525 127.32 74.24 -28.28
C ALA A 525 128.58 73.34 -28.19
N LEU A 526 128.51 72.11 -28.70
CA LEU A 526 129.68 71.23 -28.83
C LEU A 526 130.55 71.62 -30.04
N PHE A 527 129.96 71.94 -31.19
CA PHE A 527 130.69 72.45 -32.36
C PHE A 527 131.46 73.75 -32.05
N ASP A 528 130.85 74.68 -31.30
CA ASP A 528 131.53 75.90 -30.81
C ASP A 528 132.73 75.60 -29.87
N THR A 529 132.93 74.35 -29.43
CA THR A 529 134.06 73.91 -28.59
C THR A 529 135.03 72.93 -29.26
N GLU A 530 134.70 72.30 -30.40
CA GLU A 530 135.59 71.35 -31.08
C GLU A 530 136.61 72.02 -32.04
N ASP A 531 136.42 73.29 -32.41
CA ASP A 531 137.30 74.01 -33.37
C ASP A 531 138.65 74.49 -32.78
N LEU A 532 138.98 74.15 -31.52
CA LEU A 532 140.22 74.56 -30.84
C LEU A 532 141.00 73.38 -30.23
N GLN A 533 141.96 72.89 -31.03
CA GLN A 533 143.08 71.99 -30.73
C GLN A 533 142.82 70.45 -30.84
N PRO A 534 143.60 69.72 -31.67
CA PRO A 534 143.57 68.25 -31.78
C PRO A 534 144.52 67.56 -30.77
N GLU A 535 144.65 66.23 -30.89
CA GLU A 535 145.46 65.30 -30.06
C GLU A 535 144.85 64.88 -28.70
N ASN A 536 143.69 64.18 -28.71
CA ASN A 536 143.31 63.08 -27.79
C ASN A 536 141.86 62.58 -28.04
N TYR A 537 141.61 61.68 -29.01
CA TYR A 537 140.22 61.35 -29.43
C TYR A 537 139.68 59.96 -29.05
N ASP A 538 140.47 59.03 -28.49
CA ASP A 538 139.96 57.69 -28.14
C ASP A 538 139.30 57.60 -26.75
N GLU A 539 139.66 58.44 -25.78
CA GLU A 539 138.92 58.53 -24.51
C GLU A 539 137.47 59.00 -24.71
N GLY A 540 137.25 59.93 -25.66
CA GLY A 540 135.91 60.43 -25.99
C GLY A 540 134.98 59.30 -26.44
N LYS A 541 135.47 58.39 -27.28
CA LYS A 541 134.73 57.20 -27.71
C LYS A 541 134.43 56.25 -26.55
N ALA A 542 135.37 56.05 -25.64
CA ALA A 542 135.17 55.18 -24.47
C ALA A 542 134.08 55.73 -23.51
N ARG A 543 133.96 57.05 -23.38
CA ARG A 543 132.86 57.69 -22.63
C ARG A 543 131.54 57.58 -23.41
N ARG A 544 131.57 57.86 -24.71
CA ARG A 544 130.39 57.77 -25.59
C ARG A 544 129.78 56.38 -25.68
N ILE A 545 130.60 55.32 -25.62
CA ILE A 545 130.11 53.93 -25.56
C ILE A 545 129.34 53.70 -24.25
N LYS A 546 129.88 54.12 -23.10
CA LYS A 546 129.19 53.96 -21.79
C LYS A 546 127.88 54.73 -21.71
N GLU A 547 127.83 55.96 -22.23
CA GLU A 547 126.58 56.74 -22.34
C GLU A 547 125.51 56.02 -23.18
N LEU A 548 125.93 55.36 -24.27
CA LEU A 548 125.04 54.58 -25.12
C LEU A 548 124.62 53.26 -24.47
N GLU A 549 125.48 52.62 -23.68
CA GLU A 549 125.16 51.43 -22.88
C GLU A 549 124.14 51.76 -21.78
N GLU A 550 124.31 52.85 -21.03
CA GLU A 550 123.30 53.32 -20.06
C GLU A 550 121.95 53.66 -20.71
N LEU A 551 121.96 54.33 -21.88
CA LEU A 551 120.73 54.59 -22.64
C LEU A 551 120.04 53.30 -23.11
N ILE A 552 120.80 52.31 -23.56
CA ILE A 552 120.29 51.01 -23.97
C ILE A 552 119.65 50.27 -22.77
N ASP A 553 120.27 50.31 -21.59
CA ASP A 553 119.72 49.67 -20.39
C ASP A 553 118.50 50.43 -19.82
N GLN A 554 118.47 51.76 -19.93
CA GLN A 554 117.27 52.55 -19.67
C GLN A 554 116.11 52.14 -20.59
N TYR A 555 116.32 52.03 -21.90
CA TYR A 555 115.29 51.54 -22.84
C TYR A 555 114.85 50.08 -22.59
N LYS A 556 115.75 49.20 -22.13
CA LYS A 556 115.38 47.85 -21.67
C LYS A 556 114.49 47.90 -20.43
N SER A 557 114.78 48.78 -19.48
CA SER A 557 113.96 48.93 -18.27
C SER A 557 112.56 49.47 -18.59
N GLU A 558 112.42 50.47 -19.46
CA GLU A 558 111.11 51.01 -19.89
C GLU A 558 110.29 49.97 -20.66
N THR A 559 110.93 49.17 -21.54
CA THR A 559 110.23 48.12 -22.29
C THR A 559 109.83 46.94 -21.41
N GLN A 560 110.59 46.60 -20.36
CA GLN A 560 110.18 45.62 -19.34
C GLN A 560 109.02 46.15 -18.47
N ALA A 561 109.04 47.43 -18.08
CA ALA A 561 107.94 48.06 -17.35
C ALA A 561 106.64 48.06 -18.17
N LEU A 562 106.69 48.45 -19.46
CA LEU A 562 105.55 48.40 -20.37
C LEU A 562 105.06 46.97 -20.64
N ALA A 563 105.96 45.97 -20.66
CA ALA A 563 105.56 44.57 -20.77
C ALA A 563 104.80 44.08 -19.51
N ALA A 564 105.23 44.49 -18.31
CA ALA A 564 104.53 44.18 -17.06
C ALA A 564 103.17 44.89 -16.96
N GLU A 565 103.07 46.14 -17.41
CA GLU A 565 101.83 46.92 -17.45
C GLU A 565 100.82 46.37 -18.48
N MET A 566 101.30 45.81 -19.59
CA MET A 566 100.45 45.06 -20.54
C MET A 566 100.00 43.71 -19.97
N ALA A 567 100.85 43.02 -19.20
CA ALA A 567 100.52 41.72 -18.61
C ALA A 567 99.46 41.82 -17.49
N SER A 568 99.49 42.89 -16.68
CA SER A 568 98.50 43.12 -15.61
C SER A 568 97.09 43.45 -16.16
N LEU A 569 96.98 43.86 -17.42
CA LEU A 569 95.73 44.19 -18.10
C LEU A 569 95.12 43.03 -18.93
N GLN A 570 95.74 41.85 -18.96
CA GLN A 570 95.27 40.70 -19.78
C GLN A 570 94.74 39.49 -19.00
N THR A 571 94.62 39.56 -17.67
CA THR A 571 94.17 38.44 -16.81
C THR A 571 92.65 38.32 -16.66
N THR A 572 91.90 38.30 -17.77
CA THR A 572 90.53 37.74 -17.80
C THR A 572 90.28 36.89 -19.06
N GLN A 573 90.17 35.58 -18.87
CA GLN A 573 89.55 34.66 -19.83
C GLN A 573 88.49 33.78 -19.14
N PRO A 574 87.48 33.28 -19.88
CA PRO A 574 86.26 32.73 -19.28
C PRO A 574 86.25 31.20 -19.19
N THR A 575 85.56 30.67 -18.17
CA THR A 575 85.15 29.26 -18.13
C THR A 575 83.67 29.10 -17.75
N THR A 576 82.94 28.39 -18.62
CA THR A 576 81.74 27.56 -18.35
C THR A 576 80.77 28.00 -17.24
N GLY A 577 79.59 28.49 -17.63
CA GLY A 577 78.58 28.95 -16.67
C GLY A 577 77.83 27.84 -15.92
N ASN A 578 77.51 28.12 -14.65
CA ASN A 578 76.46 27.46 -13.88
C ASN A 578 75.51 28.54 -13.36
N LYS A 579 74.19 28.35 -13.51
CA LYS A 579 73.19 29.38 -13.19
C LYS A 579 73.00 29.53 -11.67
N ARG A 580 73.67 30.51 -11.05
CA ARG A 580 73.28 31.00 -9.71
C ARG A 580 71.94 31.75 -9.82
N PRO A 581 70.93 31.44 -8.98
CA PRO A 581 69.92 32.44 -8.64
C PRO A 581 70.58 33.50 -7.75
N ARG A 582 70.24 34.76 -8.05
CA ARG A 582 70.54 36.00 -7.32
C ARG A 582 70.57 35.82 -5.79
N ILE A 583 71.73 36.09 -5.20
CA ILE A 583 71.86 36.46 -3.78
C ILE A 583 71.76 38.00 -3.73
N ASP A 584 70.96 38.54 -2.82
CA ASP A 584 70.92 39.96 -2.49
C ASP A 584 71.90 40.24 -1.33
N ASP A 585 72.42 41.46 -1.22
CA ASP A 585 73.58 41.73 -0.36
C ASP A 585 73.29 41.71 1.16
N GLY A 586 74.01 40.84 1.87
CA GLY A 586 74.67 41.23 3.13
C GLY A 586 73.89 41.21 4.45
N THR A 587 73.25 40.10 4.83
CA THR A 587 72.89 39.82 6.24
C THR A 587 73.20 38.36 6.65
N ASP A 588 73.59 38.17 7.91
CA ASP A 588 74.24 36.99 8.49
C ASP A 588 73.63 35.60 8.20
N GLU A 589 74.48 34.57 8.12
CA GLU A 589 74.10 33.16 7.86
C GLU A 589 73.08 32.60 8.87
N ASN A 590 73.01 33.15 10.08
CA ASN A 590 72.00 32.79 11.09
C ASN A 590 70.56 33.06 10.60
N ASP A 591 70.33 34.17 9.89
CA ASP A 591 68.99 34.53 9.41
C ASP A 591 68.53 33.64 8.26
N ALA A 592 69.45 33.10 7.45
CA ALA A 592 69.12 32.07 6.46
C ALA A 592 68.63 30.77 7.14
N GLY A 593 69.28 30.35 8.22
CA GLY A 593 68.88 29.20 9.03
C GLY A 593 67.54 29.43 9.75
N LEU A 594 67.36 30.59 10.38
CA LEU A 594 66.12 30.98 11.05
C LEU A 594 64.95 31.11 10.06
N SER A 595 65.18 31.71 8.89
CA SER A 595 64.19 31.82 7.81
C SER A 595 63.75 30.44 7.30
N ALA A 596 64.69 29.50 7.11
CA ALA A 596 64.37 28.12 6.74
C ALA A 596 63.53 27.40 7.81
N GLN A 597 63.86 27.56 9.10
CA GLN A 597 63.07 27.02 10.21
C GLN A 597 61.69 27.67 10.33
N LEU A 598 61.58 28.99 10.16
CA LEU A 598 60.31 29.72 10.13
C LEU A 598 59.43 29.30 8.95
N ALA A 599 60.02 29.04 7.78
CA ALA A 599 59.31 28.49 6.63
C ALA A 599 58.82 27.05 6.90
N GLU A 600 59.61 26.21 7.58
CA GLU A 600 59.19 24.87 7.97
C GLU A 600 58.08 24.90 9.04
N LEU A 601 58.21 25.74 10.06
CA LEU A 601 57.19 25.97 11.08
C LEU A 601 55.90 26.57 10.50
N THR A 602 56.00 27.45 9.50
CA THR A 602 54.83 27.98 8.78
C THR A 602 54.14 26.90 7.96
N ARG A 603 54.91 26.01 7.30
CA ARG A 603 54.36 24.81 6.63
C ARG A 603 53.70 23.85 7.62
N LYS A 604 54.31 23.60 8.78
CA LYS A 604 53.74 22.77 9.86
C LYS A 604 52.47 23.39 10.44
N LYS A 605 52.46 24.69 10.73
CA LYS A 605 51.28 25.44 11.18
C LYS A 605 50.14 25.36 10.16
N ARG A 606 50.45 25.54 8.87
CA ARG A 606 49.45 25.41 7.79
C ARG A 606 48.89 23.99 7.74
N LYS A 607 49.74 22.96 7.72
CA LYS A 607 49.28 21.55 7.77
C LYS A 607 48.39 21.27 8.99
N LEU A 608 48.81 21.68 10.19
CA LEU A 608 48.00 21.50 11.41
C LEU A 608 46.68 22.27 11.36
N GLN A 609 46.63 23.42 10.69
CA GLN A 609 45.40 24.20 10.50
C GLN A 609 44.48 23.57 9.43
N ASP A 610 45.06 23.03 8.36
CA ASP A 610 44.35 22.24 7.34
C ASP A 610 43.78 20.95 7.98
N GLU A 611 44.59 20.20 8.72
CA GLU A 611 44.22 18.99 9.50
C GLU A 611 43.16 19.29 10.56
N PHE A 612 43.28 20.40 11.30
CA PHE A 612 42.26 20.84 12.26
C PHE A 612 40.92 21.15 11.57
N SER A 613 40.95 21.85 10.43
CA SER A 613 39.73 22.13 9.65
C SER A 613 39.08 20.85 9.10
N ALA A 614 39.89 19.89 8.66
CA ALA A 614 39.43 18.58 8.21
C ALA A 614 38.78 17.79 9.36
N LEU A 615 39.43 17.71 10.53
CA LEU A 615 38.87 17.07 11.73
C LEU A 615 37.60 17.76 12.22
N GLN A 616 37.53 19.09 12.19
CA GLN A 616 36.33 19.86 12.54
C GLN A 616 35.17 19.55 11.58
N SER A 617 35.44 19.40 10.28
CA SER A 617 34.42 19.00 9.29
C SER A 617 33.95 17.55 9.49
N GLN A 618 34.85 16.61 9.78
CA GLN A 618 34.50 15.21 10.09
C GLN A 618 33.69 15.09 11.39
N HIS A 619 34.02 15.88 12.41
CA HIS A 619 33.24 15.97 13.65
C HIS A 619 31.83 16.53 13.38
N ALA A 620 31.70 17.58 12.56
CA ALA A 620 30.40 18.14 12.19
C ALA A 620 29.52 17.14 11.40
N LEU A 621 30.12 16.35 10.50
CA LEU A 621 29.42 15.30 9.75
C LEU A 621 28.98 14.14 10.66
N THR A 622 29.90 13.57 11.45
CA THR A 622 29.58 12.42 12.32
C THR A 622 28.56 12.76 13.42
N VAL A 623 28.52 13.99 13.92
CA VAL A 623 27.44 14.47 14.83
C VAL A 623 26.08 14.52 14.12
N LYS A 624 26.03 14.93 12.85
CA LYS A 624 24.78 14.91 12.05
C LYS A 624 24.34 13.48 11.73
N GLU A 625 25.25 12.60 11.33
CA GLU A 625 24.96 11.17 11.11
C GLU A 625 24.41 10.48 12.37
N LEU A 626 25.02 10.75 13.53
CA LEU A 626 24.59 10.22 14.82
C LEU A 626 23.19 10.72 15.20
N SER A 627 22.84 11.97 14.91
CA SER A 627 21.50 12.50 15.18
C SER A 627 20.43 11.86 14.29
N VAL A 628 20.73 11.68 12.99
CA VAL A 628 19.86 10.98 12.03
C VAL A 628 19.62 9.53 12.43
N ALA A 629 20.68 8.79 12.79
CA ALA A 629 20.58 7.40 13.25
C ALA A 629 19.74 7.27 14.54
N GLN A 630 19.84 8.26 15.45
CA GLN A 630 18.97 8.31 16.61
C GLN A 630 17.50 8.57 16.24
N GLU A 631 17.19 9.39 15.24
CA GLU A 631 15.81 9.62 14.79
C GLU A 631 15.21 8.36 14.13
N GLN A 632 15.96 7.70 13.24
CA GLN A 632 15.57 6.42 12.63
C GLN A 632 15.30 5.36 13.71
N LEU A 633 16.18 5.21 14.69
CA LEU A 633 16.01 4.25 15.80
C LEU A 633 14.82 4.62 16.71
N LYS A 634 14.50 5.90 16.89
CA LYS A 634 13.27 6.36 17.57
C LYS A 634 12.01 6.07 16.72
N ALA A 635 12.09 6.16 15.39
CA ALA A 635 10.99 5.85 14.48
C ALA A 635 10.69 4.34 14.41
N ALA A 636 11.71 3.49 14.24
CA ALA A 636 11.56 2.04 14.25
C ALA A 636 10.93 1.53 15.57
N LYS A 637 11.36 2.07 16.72
CA LYS A 637 10.75 1.76 18.03
C LYS A 637 9.31 2.27 18.20
N LYS A 638 8.88 3.28 17.44
CA LYS A 638 7.46 3.69 17.37
C LYS A 638 6.65 2.74 16.49
N SER A 639 7.18 2.34 15.34
CA SER A 639 6.55 1.36 14.43
C SER A 639 6.28 0.03 15.13
N SER A 640 7.29 -0.54 15.80
CA SER A 640 7.16 -1.76 16.62
C SER A 640 6.10 -1.68 17.73
N LYS A 641 5.62 -0.48 18.09
CA LYS A 641 4.61 -0.25 19.15
C LYS A 641 3.17 -0.15 18.61
N THR A 642 2.94 -0.17 17.30
CA THR A 642 1.56 -0.16 16.74
C THR A 642 0.90 -1.52 16.98
N ARG A 643 -0.24 -1.53 17.69
CA ARG A 643 -1.03 -2.74 17.90
C ARG A 643 -1.83 -3.05 16.63
N VAL A 644 -1.64 -4.24 16.06
CA VAL A 644 -2.49 -4.76 14.99
C VAL A 644 -3.86 -5.11 15.57
N LEU A 645 -4.93 -4.65 14.91
CA LEU A 645 -6.30 -5.03 15.25
C LEU A 645 -6.62 -6.41 14.67
N SER A 646 -6.48 -7.45 15.49
CA SER A 646 -6.97 -8.79 15.18
C SER A 646 -8.43 -8.98 15.62
N LEU A 647 -9.12 -9.95 15.02
CA LEU A 647 -10.41 -10.42 15.52
C LEU A 647 -10.24 -10.99 16.93
N ARG A 648 -11.21 -10.70 17.83
CA ARG A 648 -11.17 -11.11 19.25
C ARG A 648 -11.09 -12.63 19.46
N SER A 649 -11.60 -13.39 18.50
CA SER A 649 -11.38 -14.82 18.29
C SER A 649 -11.04 -14.99 16.81
N ASN A 650 -9.81 -15.42 16.51
CA ASN A 650 -9.35 -15.63 15.14
C ASN A 650 -9.10 -17.14 14.97
N PRO A 651 -9.86 -17.86 14.14
CA PRO A 651 -9.74 -19.31 14.03
C PRO A 651 -8.33 -19.78 13.67
N THR A 652 -7.54 -18.97 12.93
CA THR A 652 -6.13 -19.27 12.65
C THR A 652 -5.27 -19.15 13.92
N SER A 653 -5.48 -18.13 14.74
CA SER A 653 -4.77 -17.92 16.01
C SER A 653 -5.20 -18.93 17.08
N ASP A 654 -6.46 -19.34 17.08
CA ASP A 654 -7.00 -20.35 18.00
C ASP A 654 -6.43 -21.73 17.63
N TYR A 655 -6.38 -22.06 16.34
CA TYR A 655 -5.72 -23.26 15.81
C TYR A 655 -4.20 -23.27 16.04
N GLU A 656 -3.53 -22.12 15.93
CA GLU A 656 -2.12 -21.97 16.29
C GLU A 656 -1.91 -22.13 17.81
N ALA A 657 -2.75 -21.54 18.65
CA ALA A 657 -2.69 -21.71 20.10
C ALA A 657 -2.90 -23.17 20.51
N ILE A 658 -3.84 -23.87 19.87
CA ILE A 658 -4.05 -25.31 20.05
C ILE A 658 -2.78 -26.08 19.65
N LYS A 659 -2.24 -25.85 18.44
CA LYS A 659 -0.98 -26.47 17.97
C LYS A 659 0.20 -26.22 18.90
N LEU A 660 0.38 -25.00 19.37
CA LEU A 660 1.46 -24.64 20.30
C LEU A 660 1.24 -25.29 21.67
N SER A 661 -0.01 -25.47 22.12
CA SER A 661 -0.31 -26.16 23.37
C SER A 661 -0.07 -27.68 23.28
N THR A 662 -0.44 -28.32 22.16
CA THR A 662 -0.18 -29.75 21.94
C THR A 662 1.29 -30.04 21.70
N LEU A 663 2.00 -29.22 20.92
CA LEU A 663 3.46 -29.32 20.77
C LEU A 663 4.19 -29.15 22.11
N LYS A 664 3.78 -28.18 22.95
CA LYS A 664 4.35 -28.03 24.31
C LYS A 664 4.04 -29.24 25.19
N ALA A 665 2.82 -29.76 25.16
CA ALA A 665 2.43 -30.95 25.91
C ALA A 665 3.25 -32.19 25.49
N LEU A 666 3.44 -32.40 24.18
CA LEU A 666 4.27 -33.47 23.64
C LEU A 666 5.76 -33.27 23.96
N GLN A 667 6.26 -32.03 23.98
CA GLN A 667 7.62 -31.72 24.42
C GLN A 667 7.83 -32.02 25.91
N THR A 668 6.87 -31.67 26.78
CA THR A 668 6.91 -32.05 28.20
C THR A 668 6.80 -33.55 28.41
N GLU A 669 5.93 -34.24 27.66
CA GLU A 669 5.82 -35.71 27.73
C GLU A 669 7.11 -36.39 27.26
N ASN A 670 7.72 -35.95 26.16
CA ASN A 670 9.01 -36.47 25.71
C ASN A 670 10.14 -36.20 26.72
N ALA A 671 10.16 -35.02 27.36
CA ALA A 671 11.14 -34.71 28.39
C ALA A 671 10.96 -35.59 29.65
N GLU A 672 9.72 -35.76 30.12
CA GLU A 672 9.39 -36.65 31.24
C GLU A 672 9.66 -38.13 30.90
N LEU A 673 9.35 -38.58 29.69
CA LEU A 673 9.63 -39.93 29.21
C LEU A 673 11.13 -40.20 29.11
N LEU A 674 11.91 -39.26 28.55
CA LEU A 674 13.37 -39.40 28.49
C LEU A 674 13.96 -39.41 29.91
N ALA A 675 13.48 -38.56 30.81
CA ALA A 675 13.89 -38.59 32.22
C ALA A 675 13.51 -39.91 32.90
N HIS A 676 12.32 -40.46 32.62
CA HIS A 676 11.84 -41.73 33.17
C HIS A 676 12.57 -42.96 32.60
N MET A 677 12.94 -42.94 31.31
CA MET A 677 13.81 -43.96 30.71
C MET A 677 15.22 -43.89 31.31
N GLN A 678 15.78 -42.69 31.47
CA GLN A 678 17.09 -42.49 32.08
C GLN A 678 17.13 -42.81 33.58
N SER A 679 16.04 -42.62 34.32
CA SER A 679 15.95 -43.02 35.72
C SER A 679 15.72 -44.52 35.88
N ARG A 680 14.85 -45.14 35.07
CA ARG A 680 14.63 -46.59 35.03
C ARG A 680 15.87 -47.38 34.58
N ALA A 681 16.74 -46.78 33.77
CA ALA A 681 18.04 -47.35 33.43
C ALA A 681 19.07 -47.28 34.59
N LYS A 682 18.84 -46.44 35.61
CA LYS A 682 19.71 -46.25 36.79
C LYS A 682 19.16 -46.88 38.06
N SER A 683 17.86 -47.10 38.12
CA SER A 683 17.15 -47.72 39.25
C SER A 683 16.16 -48.74 38.71
N GLY A 684 16.37 -50.02 39.04
CA GLY A 684 15.50 -51.14 38.66
C GLY A 684 14.17 -51.18 39.42
N SER A 685 13.50 -50.04 39.51
CA SER A 685 12.29 -49.84 40.30
C SER A 685 11.01 -50.23 39.56
N PHE A 686 9.92 -50.29 40.31
CA PHE A 686 8.60 -50.75 39.91
C PHE A 686 8.00 -49.96 38.71
N PRO A 687 7.18 -50.60 37.86
CA PRO A 687 6.61 -49.97 36.67
C PRO A 687 5.68 -48.81 37.05
N THR A 688 6.20 -47.60 36.94
CA THR A 688 5.49 -46.33 37.18
C THR A 688 5.15 -45.69 35.82
N VAL A 689 4.07 -44.90 35.76
CA VAL A 689 3.66 -44.14 34.56
C VAL A 689 3.86 -42.64 34.85
N PRO A 690 4.53 -41.87 33.97
CA PRO A 690 4.69 -40.42 34.15
C PRO A 690 3.35 -39.67 34.19
N ALA A 691 3.30 -38.57 34.95
CA ALA A 691 2.09 -37.77 35.13
C ALA A 691 1.60 -37.14 33.81
N SER A 692 2.53 -36.70 32.94
CA SER A 692 2.21 -36.25 31.57
C SER A 692 1.45 -37.30 30.75
N GLN A 693 1.86 -38.57 30.80
CA GLN A 693 1.19 -39.65 30.05
C GLN A 693 -0.22 -39.93 30.58
N LEU A 694 -0.40 -39.91 31.91
CA LEU A 694 -1.71 -40.07 32.53
C LEU A 694 -2.64 -38.89 32.15
N ALA A 695 -2.13 -37.66 32.13
CA ALA A 695 -2.87 -36.48 31.68
C ALA A 695 -3.17 -36.51 30.17
N ALA A 696 -2.28 -37.06 29.33
CA ALA A 696 -2.52 -37.27 27.91
C ALA A 696 -3.62 -38.31 27.67
N ALA A 697 -3.59 -39.44 28.36
CA ALA A 697 -4.63 -40.46 28.32
C ALA A 697 -6.00 -39.91 28.78
N GLN A 698 -6.02 -39.09 29.84
CA GLN A 698 -7.25 -38.41 30.28
C GLN A 698 -7.81 -37.46 29.22
N ARG A 699 -6.96 -36.66 28.56
CA ARG A 699 -7.38 -35.78 27.45
C ARG A 699 -8.00 -36.56 26.30
N LEU A 700 -7.39 -37.66 25.86
CA LEU A 700 -7.93 -38.52 24.80
C LEU A 700 -9.28 -39.15 25.20
N ILE A 701 -9.44 -39.53 26.47
CA ILE A 701 -10.71 -40.03 27.01
C ILE A 701 -11.79 -38.94 26.99
N ASP A 702 -11.45 -37.70 27.33
CA ASP A 702 -12.41 -36.59 27.34
C ASP A 702 -12.73 -36.04 25.94
N GLU A 703 -11.78 -36.12 25.01
CA GLU A 703 -11.98 -35.88 23.57
C GLU A 703 -12.95 -36.91 22.98
N ALA A 704 -12.73 -38.21 23.22
CA ALA A 704 -13.66 -39.26 22.80
C ALA A 704 -15.06 -39.14 23.43
N LYS A 705 -15.18 -38.64 24.67
CA LYS A 705 -16.48 -38.28 25.27
C LYS A 705 -17.13 -37.10 24.55
N ALA A 706 -16.36 -36.08 24.17
CA ALA A 706 -16.88 -34.93 23.43
C ALA A 706 -17.36 -35.32 22.02
N GLU A 707 -16.60 -36.14 21.29
CA GLU A 707 -16.98 -36.71 20.00
C GLU A 707 -18.27 -37.53 20.11
N THR A 708 -18.32 -38.50 21.03
CA THR A 708 -19.52 -39.34 21.22
C THR A 708 -20.74 -38.54 21.66
N ALA A 709 -20.59 -37.53 22.52
CA ALA A 709 -21.67 -36.60 22.86
C ALA A 709 -22.12 -35.77 21.64
N SER A 710 -21.20 -35.35 20.76
CA SER A 710 -21.54 -34.64 19.52
C SER A 710 -22.31 -35.53 18.53
N ALA A 711 -21.90 -36.81 18.39
CA ALA A 711 -22.56 -37.80 17.55
C ALA A 711 -23.96 -38.16 18.10
N GLN A 712 -24.11 -38.30 19.42
CA GLN A 712 -25.42 -38.46 20.06
C GLN A 712 -26.33 -37.24 19.83
N LYS A 713 -25.78 -36.03 19.95
CA LYS A 713 -26.51 -34.77 19.67
C LYS A 713 -26.94 -34.67 18.20
N LEU A 714 -26.11 -35.12 17.27
CA LEU A 714 -26.45 -35.20 15.84
C LEU A 714 -27.52 -36.28 15.58
N SER A 715 -27.37 -37.48 16.14
CA SER A 715 -28.37 -38.56 16.01
C SER A 715 -29.73 -38.16 16.59
N ARG A 716 -29.74 -37.48 17.74
CA ARG A 716 -30.95 -36.91 18.34
C ARG A 716 -31.60 -35.88 17.42
N ARG A 717 -30.84 -34.89 16.94
CA ARG A 717 -31.33 -33.88 15.99
C ARG A 717 -31.85 -34.49 14.69
N LEU A 718 -31.21 -35.53 14.17
CA LEU A 718 -31.65 -36.23 12.97
C LEU A 718 -32.99 -36.95 13.20
N LYS A 719 -33.19 -37.55 14.39
CA LYS A 719 -34.49 -38.14 14.78
C LYS A 719 -35.57 -37.08 14.97
N GLU A 720 -35.23 -35.93 15.57
CA GLU A 720 -36.15 -34.79 15.72
C GLU A 720 -36.56 -34.21 14.34
N VAL A 721 -35.61 -33.98 13.44
CA VAL A 721 -35.88 -33.53 12.05
C VAL A 721 -36.67 -34.57 11.26
N TRP A 722 -36.32 -35.86 11.35
CA TRP A 722 -37.06 -36.93 10.67
C TRP A 722 -38.49 -37.06 11.20
N GLY A 723 -38.69 -36.95 12.53
CA GLY A 723 -40.01 -36.91 13.16
C GLY A 723 -40.85 -35.76 12.63
N ASN A 724 -40.32 -34.53 12.67
CA ASN A 724 -40.98 -33.34 12.17
C ASN A 724 -41.32 -33.46 10.68
N LYS A 725 -40.39 -33.94 9.83
CA LYS A 725 -40.64 -34.08 8.39
C LYS A 725 -41.62 -35.22 8.07
N SER A 726 -41.63 -36.29 8.87
CA SER A 726 -42.64 -37.36 8.79
C SER A 726 -44.02 -36.87 9.21
N GLN A 727 -44.10 -35.94 10.17
CA GLN A 727 -45.35 -35.30 10.58
C GLN A 727 -45.83 -34.33 9.49
N GLU A 728 -44.98 -33.45 8.99
CA GLU A 728 -45.28 -32.53 7.87
C GLU A 728 -45.82 -33.31 6.64
N PHE A 729 -45.21 -34.46 6.32
CA PHE A 729 -45.70 -35.35 5.25
C PHE A 729 -47.10 -35.92 5.55
N LYS A 730 -47.36 -36.36 6.78
CA LYS A 730 -48.70 -36.84 7.18
C LYS A 730 -49.75 -35.73 7.13
N GLU A 731 -49.40 -34.53 7.59
CA GLU A 731 -50.28 -33.35 7.57
C GLU A 731 -50.58 -32.91 6.13
N ALA A 732 -49.59 -32.94 5.25
CA ALA A 732 -49.78 -32.69 3.82
C ALA A 732 -50.68 -33.76 3.16
N VAL A 733 -50.48 -35.05 3.47
CA VAL A 733 -51.32 -36.15 2.95
C VAL A 733 -52.76 -36.06 3.47
N PHE A 734 -52.94 -35.75 4.76
CA PHE A 734 -54.23 -35.51 5.38
C PHE A 734 -54.95 -34.34 4.69
N SER A 735 -54.28 -33.19 4.59
CA SER A 735 -54.83 -31.95 4.00
C SER A 735 -55.15 -32.07 2.50
N THR A 736 -54.36 -32.82 1.73
CA THR A 736 -54.53 -32.91 0.25
C THR A 736 -55.39 -34.07 -0.23
N MET A 737 -55.54 -35.15 0.55
CA MET A 737 -56.29 -36.35 0.13
C MET A 737 -57.45 -36.73 1.07
N GLY A 738 -57.56 -36.12 2.26
CA GLY A 738 -58.58 -36.48 3.26
C GLY A 738 -58.30 -37.80 3.99
N TRP A 739 -57.03 -38.22 4.07
CA TRP A 739 -56.63 -39.51 4.64
C TRP A 739 -55.50 -39.37 5.67
N THR A 740 -55.76 -39.81 6.91
CA THR A 740 -54.78 -39.89 7.99
C THR A 740 -53.90 -41.13 7.83
N VAL A 741 -52.56 -40.96 7.83
CA VAL A 741 -51.60 -42.05 7.62
C VAL A 741 -50.76 -42.33 8.87
N THR A 742 -50.87 -43.56 9.39
CA THR A 742 -50.20 -44.02 10.60
C THR A 742 -49.36 -45.27 10.34
N PHE A 743 -48.03 -45.09 10.34
CA PHE A 743 -47.08 -46.18 10.29
C PHE A 743 -47.08 -46.97 11.60
N MET A 744 -47.31 -48.27 11.51
CA MET A 744 -47.29 -49.20 12.64
C MET A 744 -45.88 -49.76 12.88
N PRO A 745 -45.52 -50.18 14.12
CA PRO A 745 -44.19 -50.74 14.44
C PRO A 745 -43.81 -52.01 13.67
N ASN A 746 -44.77 -52.65 12.99
CA ASN A 746 -44.57 -53.85 12.16
C ASN A 746 -44.35 -53.52 10.67
N GLY A 747 -44.00 -52.26 10.33
CA GLY A 747 -43.74 -51.79 8.96
C GLY A 747 -44.98 -51.49 8.13
N LYS A 748 -46.20 -51.74 8.65
CA LYS A 748 -47.45 -51.59 7.89
C LYS A 748 -48.02 -50.18 8.04
N MET A 749 -48.78 -49.76 7.02
CA MET A 749 -49.37 -48.43 6.96
C MET A 749 -50.88 -48.53 7.21
N ARG A 750 -51.35 -48.06 8.37
CA ARG A 750 -52.77 -47.84 8.62
C ARG A 750 -53.19 -46.51 7.99
N VAL A 751 -54.31 -46.51 7.29
CA VAL A 751 -54.87 -45.36 6.58
C VAL A 751 -56.35 -45.23 6.99
N GLU A 752 -56.79 -44.04 7.36
CA GLU A 752 -58.10 -43.78 7.96
C GLU A 752 -58.68 -42.47 7.39
N SER A 753 -59.97 -42.45 7.05
CA SER A 753 -60.56 -41.29 6.35
C SER A 753 -60.88 -40.17 7.32
N GLN A 754 -60.60 -38.93 6.92
CA GLN A 754 -60.99 -37.72 7.65
C GLN A 754 -62.52 -37.58 7.74
N TYR A 755 -63.24 -37.98 6.70
CA TYR A 755 -64.70 -37.81 6.59
C TYR A 755 -65.48 -39.00 7.20
N TYR A 756 -64.80 -40.13 7.44
CA TYR A 756 -65.37 -41.30 8.13
C TYR A 756 -64.41 -41.89 9.18
N PRO A 757 -64.16 -41.17 10.30
CA PRO A 757 -63.24 -41.62 11.35
C PRO A 757 -63.81 -42.79 12.17
N SER A 758 -62.93 -43.54 12.84
CA SER A 758 -63.33 -44.55 13.83
C SER A 758 -63.93 -43.89 15.08
N LYS A 759 -65.00 -44.48 15.63
CA LYS A 759 -65.67 -44.00 16.84
C LYS A 759 -65.08 -44.59 18.14
N THR A 760 -64.10 -45.47 17.99
CA THR A 760 -63.49 -46.34 19.01
C THR A 760 -61.99 -46.43 18.76
N ASP A 761 -61.21 -46.51 19.84
CA ASP A 761 -59.74 -46.56 19.82
C ASP A 761 -59.17 -47.87 19.19
N GLU A 762 -60.05 -48.82 18.87
CA GLU A 762 -59.73 -50.04 18.11
C GLU A 762 -59.51 -49.77 16.59
N HIS A 763 -59.74 -48.54 16.13
CA HIS A 763 -59.61 -48.10 14.72
C HIS A 763 -60.42 -48.96 13.73
N GLU A 764 -61.68 -49.23 14.06
CA GLU A 764 -62.58 -50.12 13.28
C GLU A 764 -62.78 -49.69 11.82
N ASN A 765 -62.66 -48.39 11.50
CA ASN A 765 -62.91 -47.78 10.18
C ASN A 765 -61.61 -47.50 9.39
N SER A 766 -60.57 -48.32 9.55
CA SER A 766 -59.26 -48.14 8.91
C SER A 766 -58.88 -49.23 7.89
N ILE A 767 -57.90 -48.92 7.05
CA ILE A 767 -57.37 -49.82 6.02
C ILE A 767 -55.86 -49.97 6.26
N VAL A 768 -55.40 -51.20 6.46
CA VAL A 768 -53.99 -51.53 6.70
C VAL A 768 -53.37 -52.06 5.41
N PHE A 769 -52.42 -51.31 4.89
CA PHE A 769 -51.59 -51.68 3.73
C PHE A 769 -50.26 -52.29 4.19
N ASP A 770 -49.94 -53.45 3.62
CA ASP A 770 -48.68 -54.17 3.81
C ASP A 770 -47.78 -53.90 2.59
N GLY A 771 -46.84 -52.96 2.73
CA GLY A 771 -45.99 -52.49 1.62
C GLY A 771 -44.99 -53.54 1.13
N GLU A 772 -44.58 -54.49 1.97
CA GLU A 772 -43.65 -55.56 1.59
C GLU A 772 -44.34 -56.66 0.78
N LYS A 773 -45.62 -56.93 1.09
CA LYS A 773 -46.39 -58.03 0.47
C LYS A 773 -47.43 -57.57 -0.55
N GLY A 774 -47.59 -56.25 -0.72
CA GLY A 774 -48.61 -55.65 -1.58
C GLY A 774 -50.06 -55.94 -1.15
N THR A 775 -50.29 -56.41 0.09
CA THR A 775 -51.62 -56.82 0.54
C THR A 775 -52.35 -55.72 1.29
N MET A 776 -53.65 -55.55 1.01
CA MET A 776 -54.54 -54.64 1.72
C MET A 776 -55.48 -55.43 2.64
N LYS A 777 -55.70 -54.95 3.87
CA LYS A 777 -56.68 -55.52 4.81
C LYS A 777 -57.51 -54.43 5.47
N VAL A 778 -58.82 -54.60 5.51
CA VAL A 778 -59.76 -53.71 6.22
C VAL A 778 -59.77 -54.11 7.71
N SER A 779 -59.78 -53.14 8.62
CA SER A 779 -60.01 -53.39 10.06
C SER A 779 -61.46 -53.82 10.35
N GLY A 780 -61.73 -54.32 11.56
CA GLY A 780 -63.02 -54.91 11.93
C GLY A 780 -63.38 -56.23 11.21
N GLY A 781 -62.59 -56.63 10.20
CA GLY A 781 -62.76 -57.90 9.48
C GLY A 781 -63.93 -57.94 8.50
N PRO A 782 -64.16 -59.09 7.82
CA PRO A 782 -65.09 -59.20 6.70
C PRO A 782 -66.58 -59.14 7.07
N ARG A 783 -66.91 -58.92 8.34
CA ARG A 783 -68.28 -58.68 8.84
C ARG A 783 -68.47 -57.28 9.43
N SER A 784 -67.45 -56.42 9.41
CA SER A 784 -67.59 -55.02 9.81
C SER A 784 -68.55 -54.28 8.88
N ALA A 785 -69.36 -53.37 9.43
CA ALA A 785 -70.24 -52.49 8.65
C ALA A 785 -69.43 -51.63 7.65
N PHE A 786 -68.24 -51.19 8.04
CA PHE A 786 -67.29 -50.48 7.17
C PHE A 786 -66.84 -51.38 6.00
N ALA A 787 -66.41 -52.61 6.29
CA ALA A 787 -65.99 -53.57 5.27
C ALA A 787 -67.13 -53.95 4.31
N ALA A 788 -68.38 -54.03 4.79
CA ALA A 788 -69.55 -54.28 3.96
C ALA A 788 -69.84 -53.12 3.00
N LYS A 789 -69.84 -51.88 3.51
CA LYS A 789 -70.06 -50.64 2.75
C LYS A 789 -69.06 -50.49 1.60
N ILE A 790 -67.77 -50.53 1.91
CA ILE A 790 -66.69 -50.34 0.93
C ILE A 790 -66.50 -51.55 0.00
N SER A 791 -67.21 -52.67 0.23
CA SER A 791 -67.04 -53.90 -0.54
C SER A 791 -67.30 -53.75 -2.04
N ASN A 792 -68.22 -52.85 -2.43
CA ASN A 792 -68.52 -52.58 -3.84
C ASN A 792 -67.41 -51.75 -4.50
N HIS A 793 -66.92 -50.71 -3.80
CA HIS A 793 -65.75 -49.95 -4.20
C HIS A 793 -64.48 -50.83 -4.31
N ILE A 794 -64.28 -51.80 -3.40
CA ILE A 794 -63.19 -52.79 -3.48
C ILE A 794 -63.32 -53.73 -4.69
N LYS A 795 -64.53 -54.22 -5.03
CA LYS A 795 -64.75 -55.08 -6.22
C LYS A 795 -64.46 -54.32 -7.51
N TYR A 796 -64.94 -53.08 -7.63
CA TYR A 796 -64.75 -52.30 -8.84
C TYR A 796 -63.31 -51.78 -8.98
N TRP A 797 -62.82 -50.97 -8.05
CA TRP A 797 -61.54 -50.29 -8.20
C TRP A 797 -60.34 -51.19 -7.95
N VAL A 798 -60.37 -52.06 -6.95
CA VAL A 798 -59.22 -52.91 -6.60
C VAL A 798 -59.21 -54.19 -7.42
N HIS A 799 -60.31 -54.94 -7.49
CA HIS A 799 -60.33 -56.23 -8.21
C HIS A 799 -60.49 -56.08 -9.74
N THR A 800 -61.29 -55.12 -10.22
CA THR A 800 -61.57 -54.98 -11.67
C THR A 800 -60.66 -53.96 -12.36
N LYS A 801 -60.16 -52.94 -11.65
CA LYS A 801 -59.29 -51.88 -12.20
C LYS A 801 -57.85 -51.88 -11.66
N GLY A 802 -57.53 -52.63 -10.59
CA GLY A 802 -56.19 -52.66 -9.98
C GLY A 802 -55.72 -51.32 -9.39
N CYS A 803 -56.59 -50.34 -9.19
CA CYS A 803 -56.23 -48.95 -8.92
C CYS A 803 -56.59 -48.53 -7.49
N ILE A 804 -55.63 -48.66 -6.57
CA ILE A 804 -55.79 -48.24 -5.16
C ILE A 804 -55.99 -46.71 -5.03
N PRO A 805 -55.31 -45.82 -5.79
CA PRO A 805 -55.61 -44.39 -5.73
C PRO A 805 -57.03 -44.05 -6.17
N GLY A 806 -57.56 -44.69 -7.22
CA GLY A 806 -58.95 -44.51 -7.66
C GLY A 806 -59.97 -45.04 -6.66
N PHE A 807 -59.66 -46.15 -5.99
CA PHE A 807 -60.44 -46.68 -4.87
C PHE A 807 -60.55 -45.68 -3.71
N LEU A 808 -59.41 -45.14 -3.25
CA LEU A 808 -59.38 -44.18 -2.14
C LEU A 808 -60.05 -42.86 -2.51
N ALA A 809 -59.84 -42.35 -3.73
CA ALA A 809 -60.48 -41.11 -4.19
C ALA A 809 -62.01 -41.24 -4.31
N ALA A 810 -62.53 -42.37 -4.81
CA ALA A 810 -63.96 -42.62 -4.86
C ALA A 810 -64.58 -42.69 -3.45
N MET A 811 -63.89 -43.33 -2.50
CA MET A 811 -64.30 -43.34 -1.09
C MET A 811 -64.23 -41.95 -0.43
N THR A 812 -63.23 -41.12 -0.77
CA THR A 812 -63.15 -39.74 -0.28
C THR A 812 -64.40 -38.96 -0.68
N ILE A 813 -64.87 -39.12 -1.92
CA ILE A 813 -66.09 -38.46 -2.42
C ILE A 813 -67.34 -39.05 -1.74
N GLU A 814 -67.50 -40.37 -1.72
CA GLU A 814 -68.65 -41.06 -1.08
C GLU A 814 -68.82 -40.62 0.39
N PHE A 815 -67.74 -40.59 1.17
CA PHE A 815 -67.78 -40.19 2.58
C PHE A 815 -67.89 -38.67 2.80
N PHE A 816 -67.49 -37.85 1.83
CA PHE A 816 -67.67 -36.40 1.89
C PHE A 816 -69.13 -36.03 1.61
N GLU A 817 -69.73 -36.59 0.55
CA GLU A 817 -71.15 -36.41 0.22
C GLU A 817 -72.05 -36.84 1.39
N GLU A 818 -71.79 -38.00 2.00
CA GLU A 818 -72.50 -38.49 3.19
C GLU A 818 -72.25 -37.68 4.48
N GLN A 819 -71.27 -36.77 4.51
CA GLN A 819 -71.04 -35.87 5.64
C GLN A 819 -71.74 -34.51 5.44
N GLU A 820 -72.07 -34.13 4.20
CA GLU A 820 -72.86 -32.93 3.89
C GLU A 820 -74.39 -33.15 3.95
N THR A 821 -74.86 -34.42 4.00
CA THR A 821 -76.28 -34.83 4.09
C THR A 821 -76.77 -35.16 5.50
#